data_AF-A0A2E0U2Y2-F1
#
_entry.id   AF-A0A2E0U2Y2-F1
#
_cell.length_a   1.000
_cell.length_b   1.000
_cell.length_c   1.000
_cell.angle_alpha   90.00
_cell.angle_beta   90.00
_cell.angle_gamma   90.00
#
_symmetry.space_group_name_H-M   'P 1'
#
loop_
_entity.id
_entity.type
_entity.pdbx_description
1 polymer ?
#
loop_
_entity_poly.entity_id
_entity_poly.type
_entity_poly.pdbx_seq_one_letter_code
_entity_poly.pdbx_strand_id
1 'polypeptide(L)'
;MNVTSPRLLRYLDYEAVGSGLDLPNELVPAEHFAGSELCSHRFSFYGETFDLPADIDWEHNPGNPHWGHDLNRFGFLVLHTPEDEEQALVMEHLIIDWIEKSGHVRNSRSPYSWQNLLNVGIRIENWWRFLSQRQAEGRCGFTAAEWRLVKHSVFRQLLILLRLIDQRGYESNFAPIGLRAALFVLFASPAMPFREKLIRIAWRGLERAAQHQILPDGVQQELSPHYHWVALELFASCRKMALQAGLSEYQSLDRTIVAMARFLDAMMLPDGGIIAFGDSDLDYGPRINQFLEDLNQQLPFNEAEPISIYPYAGLGIVRDKRAGHVLAFDAGPHGTAHQHEDALSFWLTAFGEHFIVDPGRYLYDYSPESMYTYLKSTAAHTTIMIGGQGQNAHTRPQTWRRREPAWPELTERDGRILLTGRYDGGYGDAYAGIRHERTIECNMDDAHWVVHDKLDGEGIVPVELRFQLAPSNWVLEGNRFVCRRGEARLTLEFGSEWQAAVYEGQMSPKSGWYSSGLNTIEPAPCLSLKAEMTLPVRFSTHIEVCPEPSARIAFDGQLSNVPANAESTSGGPFMSRKPRHKPVKTASGAASKAPVADAPSADQESGAAAEEKASDGKPLKDAFARMQEILSERIDTTRDKLLSNEAAFSRLLEHEATIARQEVDIARLEADIEKLRQSEKALQIKANQMSAENAVFRNRVEALQRVDAEVTTLRQVVERVNKVAGEELGRIVKALLPATKGTLLKQKLPVGEQAKLLVDRGVVDPEWYLKRNPDVADAGMEAAVHYVLHGADEGRQPGPAVERAAKEE
;
A
#
# COMPACT_ATOMS: atom_id res chain seq x y z
N MET A 1 29.74 -3.64 28.03
CA MET A 1 29.55 -2.44 28.89
C MET A 1 29.88 -2.85 30.31
N ASN A 2 30.47 -1.96 31.12
CA ASN A 2 30.79 -2.29 32.51
C ASN A 2 29.54 -2.07 33.38
N VAL A 3 28.99 -3.14 33.96
CA VAL A 3 27.71 -3.12 34.71
C VAL A 3 27.81 -2.24 35.97
N THR A 4 29.03 -1.95 36.42
CA THR A 4 29.36 -1.08 37.55
C THR A 4 29.18 0.42 37.30
N SER A 5 28.73 0.85 36.11
CA SER A 5 28.49 2.27 35.81
C SER A 5 27.36 2.84 36.69
N PRO A 6 27.59 3.88 37.52
CA PRO A 6 26.55 4.42 38.40
C PRO A 6 25.32 4.96 37.65
N ARG A 7 25.51 5.45 36.41
CA ARG A 7 24.40 5.89 35.55
C ARG A 7 23.55 4.71 35.06
N LEU A 8 24.18 3.57 34.79
CA LEU A 8 23.48 2.36 34.38
C LEU A 8 22.69 1.80 35.57
N LEU A 9 23.32 1.64 36.73
CA LEU A 9 22.63 1.19 37.95
C LEU A 9 21.41 2.06 38.28
N ARG A 10 21.55 3.40 38.23
CA ARG A 10 20.42 4.32 38.44
C ARG A 10 19.25 4.10 37.47
N TYR A 11 19.52 3.76 36.21
CA TYR A 11 18.49 3.44 35.23
C TYR A 11 17.83 2.10 35.49
N LEU A 12 18.63 1.07 35.79
CA LEU A 12 18.15 -0.28 36.08
C LEU A 12 17.27 -0.32 37.34
N ASP A 13 17.60 0.52 38.33
CA ASP A 13 16.90 0.65 39.61
C ASP A 13 15.78 1.71 39.62
N TYR A 14 15.51 2.37 38.49
CA TYR A 14 14.47 3.40 38.40
C TYR A 14 13.09 2.76 38.33
N GLU A 15 12.26 2.91 39.37
CA GLU A 15 10.95 2.24 39.48
C GLU A 15 9.92 2.76 38.47
N ALA A 16 9.93 4.06 38.15
CA ALA A 16 8.98 4.65 37.23
C ALA A 16 9.27 4.22 35.78
N VAL A 17 8.41 3.37 35.23
CA VAL A 17 8.31 3.08 33.80
C VAL A 17 6.92 3.57 33.36
N GLY A 18 6.89 4.63 32.58
CA GLY A 18 5.67 5.20 32.04
C GLY A 18 6.02 6.03 30.83
N SER A 19 5.21 5.93 29.77
CA SER A 19 5.38 6.77 28.60
C SER A 19 5.05 8.22 28.96
N GLY A 20 3.83 8.48 29.44
CA GLY A 20 3.26 9.84 29.57
C GLY A 20 3.10 10.58 28.24
N LEU A 21 3.59 9.98 27.16
CA LEU A 21 3.46 10.37 25.77
C LEU A 21 2.17 9.75 25.23
N ASP A 22 1.50 10.52 24.37
CA ASP A 22 0.53 9.94 23.46
C ASP A 22 1.29 9.04 22.49
N LEU A 23 0.99 7.75 22.55
CA LEU A 23 1.76 6.72 21.86
C LEU A 23 1.52 6.87 20.35
N PRO A 24 2.56 7.06 19.53
CA PRO A 24 2.36 7.25 18.09
C PRO A 24 1.74 6.00 17.44
N ASN A 25 1.12 6.13 16.26
CA ASN A 25 0.53 4.99 15.53
C ASN A 25 1.54 3.84 15.37
N GLU A 26 1.09 2.60 15.50
CA GLU A 26 1.99 1.43 15.51
C GLU A 26 2.87 1.37 14.25
N LEU A 27 4.17 1.07 14.41
CA LEU A 27 5.10 0.96 13.27
C LEU A 27 4.74 -0.16 12.29
N VAL A 28 3.97 -1.15 12.75
CA VAL A 28 3.34 -2.20 11.95
C VAL A 28 1.97 -2.44 12.60
N PRO A 29 0.84 -2.27 11.86
CA PRO A 29 -0.50 -2.47 12.41
C PRO A 29 -0.74 -3.85 13.03
N ALA A 30 -1.35 -3.88 14.22
CA ALA A 30 -1.74 -5.10 14.94
C ALA A 30 -2.60 -6.08 14.13
N GLU A 31 -3.37 -5.60 13.15
CA GLU A 31 -4.18 -6.42 12.23
C GLU A 31 -3.35 -7.45 11.44
N HIS A 32 -2.06 -7.18 11.17
CA HIS A 32 -1.15 -8.15 10.55
C HIS A 32 -0.76 -9.31 11.47
N PHE A 33 -1.04 -9.20 12.78
CA PHE A 33 -0.76 -10.20 13.80
C PHE A 33 -2.03 -10.91 14.32
N ALA A 34 -3.19 -10.54 13.76
CA ALA A 34 -4.49 -11.06 14.17
C ALA A 34 -4.60 -12.59 13.98
N GLY A 35 -5.23 -13.25 14.95
CA GLY A 35 -5.31 -14.71 15.02
C GLY A 35 -4.13 -15.39 15.73
N SER A 36 -3.21 -14.62 16.33
CA SER A 36 -2.20 -15.16 17.25
C SER A 36 -2.85 -15.53 18.60
N GLU A 37 -2.76 -16.80 18.98
CA GLU A 37 -3.23 -17.34 20.27
C GLU A 37 -2.00 -17.75 21.10
N LEU A 38 -1.42 -16.79 21.83
CA LEU A 38 -0.06 -16.99 22.38
C LEU A 38 0.00 -18.06 23.48
N CYS A 39 -1.07 -18.25 24.26
CA CYS A 39 -1.17 -19.30 25.28
C CYS A 39 -1.11 -20.72 24.70
N SER A 40 -1.47 -20.91 23.43
CA SER A 40 -1.33 -22.17 22.69
C SER A 40 -0.07 -22.22 21.81
N HIS A 41 0.85 -21.25 21.97
CA HIS A 41 2.04 -21.03 21.13
C HIS A 41 1.70 -20.85 19.63
N ARG A 42 0.51 -20.35 19.30
CA ARG A 42 0.08 -20.08 17.94
C ARG A 42 0.38 -18.62 17.56
N PHE A 43 1.13 -18.46 16.48
CA PHE A 43 1.52 -17.15 15.93
C PHE A 43 0.97 -17.01 14.51
N SER A 44 0.33 -15.88 14.23
CA SER A 44 -0.26 -15.58 12.92
C SER A 44 0.32 -14.27 12.40
N PHE A 45 1.05 -14.30 11.28
CA PHE A 45 1.66 -13.12 10.65
C PHE A 45 1.26 -13.04 9.17
N TYR A 46 0.64 -11.93 8.74
CA TYR A 46 0.25 -11.68 7.34
C TYR A 46 -0.55 -12.85 6.70
N GLY A 47 -1.44 -13.48 7.47
CA GLY A 47 -2.26 -14.62 7.02
C GLY A 47 -1.58 -16.00 7.15
N GLU A 48 -0.31 -16.07 7.56
CA GLU A 48 0.38 -17.33 7.89
C GLU A 48 0.31 -17.65 9.38
N THR A 49 -0.39 -18.73 9.74
CA THR A 49 -0.50 -19.21 11.12
C THR A 49 0.32 -20.49 11.34
N PHE A 50 1.18 -20.49 12.37
CA PHE A 50 1.97 -21.64 12.80
C PHE A 50 1.88 -21.85 14.31
N ASP A 51 1.79 -23.11 14.73
CA ASP A 51 1.92 -23.54 16.13
C ASP A 51 3.40 -23.83 16.40
N LEU A 52 4.04 -23.03 17.26
CA LEU A 52 5.47 -23.15 17.60
C LEU A 52 5.69 -24.10 18.79
N PRO A 53 6.88 -24.71 18.92
CA PRO A 53 7.25 -25.40 20.15
C PRO A 53 7.31 -24.43 21.34
N ALA A 54 7.09 -24.96 22.55
CA ALA A 54 7.25 -24.18 23.78
C ALA A 54 8.67 -23.62 23.95
N ASP A 55 9.68 -24.38 23.53
CA ASP A 55 11.06 -23.92 23.41
C ASP A 55 11.28 -23.25 22.05
N ILE A 56 10.93 -21.97 21.95
CA ILE A 56 11.02 -21.19 20.71
C ILE A 56 12.48 -20.98 20.30
N ASP A 57 12.82 -21.34 19.06
CA ASP A 57 14.03 -20.88 18.36
C ASP A 57 13.74 -19.59 17.60
N TRP A 58 14.23 -18.48 18.15
CA TRP A 58 14.04 -17.13 17.60
C TRP A 58 14.80 -16.86 16.30
N GLU A 59 15.66 -17.76 15.82
CA GLU A 59 16.26 -17.64 14.47
C GLU A 59 15.64 -18.65 13.47
N HIS A 60 14.69 -19.48 13.89
CA HIS A 60 13.95 -20.35 12.98
C HIS A 60 12.87 -19.56 12.21
N ASN A 61 12.64 -19.97 10.96
CA ASN A 61 11.58 -19.42 10.12
C ASN A 61 10.79 -20.58 9.49
N PRO A 62 9.54 -20.85 9.93
CA PRO A 62 8.68 -21.91 9.40
C PRO A 62 7.85 -21.49 8.17
N GLY A 63 7.79 -20.19 7.86
CA GLY A 63 6.92 -19.61 6.83
C GLY A 63 7.69 -18.82 5.78
N ASN A 64 7.09 -17.72 5.33
CA ASN A 64 7.67 -16.82 4.35
C ASN A 64 8.91 -16.05 4.91
N PRO A 65 9.73 -15.37 4.07
CA PRO A 65 10.95 -14.65 4.47
C PRO A 65 10.75 -13.68 5.62
N HIS A 66 9.61 -13.00 5.61
CA HIS A 66 9.29 -11.93 6.55
C HIS A 66 8.90 -12.51 7.90
N TRP A 67 8.34 -13.73 7.94
CA TRP A 67 7.89 -14.38 9.18
C TRP A 67 8.97 -14.37 10.27
N GLY A 68 10.21 -14.77 9.96
CA GLY A 68 11.33 -14.75 10.92
C GLY A 68 11.69 -13.34 11.40
N HIS A 69 11.51 -12.33 10.54
CA HIS A 69 11.63 -10.93 10.92
C HIS A 69 10.48 -10.48 11.83
N ASP A 70 9.24 -10.89 11.54
CA ASP A 70 8.02 -10.46 12.24
C ASP A 70 7.91 -11.08 13.64
N LEU A 71 8.32 -12.33 13.84
CA LEU A 71 8.55 -12.90 15.17
C LEU A 71 9.50 -12.02 15.99
N ASN A 72 10.61 -11.59 15.36
CA ASN A 72 11.62 -10.75 16.00
C ASN A 72 11.26 -9.25 16.06
N ARG A 73 10.09 -8.84 15.55
CA ARG A 73 9.53 -7.49 15.72
C ARG A 73 8.55 -7.41 16.89
N PHE A 74 8.04 -8.54 17.38
CA PHE A 74 7.10 -8.58 18.51
C PHE A 74 5.83 -7.74 18.27
N GLY A 75 5.33 -7.68 17.02
CA GLY A 75 4.08 -6.98 16.70
C GLY A 75 2.84 -7.65 17.29
N PHE A 76 2.96 -8.91 17.72
CA PHE A 76 1.95 -9.64 18.47
C PHE A 76 1.80 -9.19 19.93
N LEU A 77 2.56 -8.20 20.43
CA LEU A 77 2.42 -7.65 21.79
C LEU A 77 1.26 -6.65 21.91
N VAL A 78 0.09 -7.02 21.36
CA VAL A 78 -1.12 -6.20 21.36
C VAL A 78 -2.27 -7.05 21.88
N LEU A 79 -2.86 -6.63 23.01
CA LEU A 79 -4.00 -7.32 23.61
C LEU A 79 -5.29 -6.95 22.88
N HIS A 80 -5.82 -7.88 22.07
CA HIS A 80 -7.12 -7.71 21.43
C HIS A 80 -8.27 -7.62 22.45
N THR A 81 -8.11 -8.25 23.61
CA THR A 81 -8.99 -8.13 24.78
C THR A 81 -8.16 -7.57 25.94
N PRO A 82 -8.36 -6.30 26.37
CA PRO A 82 -7.54 -5.67 27.43
C PRO A 82 -7.57 -6.38 28.80
N GLU A 83 -8.54 -7.26 29.02
CA GLU A 83 -8.71 -8.07 30.22
C GLU A 83 -8.06 -9.46 30.13
N ASP A 84 -7.46 -9.85 28.98
CA ASP A 84 -6.80 -11.15 28.82
C ASP A 84 -5.42 -11.17 29.49
N GLU A 85 -5.46 -11.36 30.80
CA GLU A 85 -4.30 -11.41 31.68
C GLU A 85 -3.42 -12.65 31.42
N GLU A 86 -4.01 -13.77 30.98
CA GLU A 86 -3.27 -14.99 30.66
C GLU A 86 -2.39 -14.78 29.43
N GLN A 87 -2.97 -14.22 28.36
CA GLN A 87 -2.22 -13.89 27.15
C GLN A 87 -1.16 -12.83 27.42
N ALA A 88 -1.44 -11.84 28.28
CA ALA A 88 -0.49 -10.81 28.67
C ALA A 88 0.72 -11.36 29.45
N LEU A 89 0.51 -12.32 30.37
CA LEU A 89 1.62 -12.96 31.08
C LEU A 89 2.49 -13.82 30.15
N VAL A 90 1.90 -14.45 29.14
CA VAL A 90 2.67 -15.15 28.08
C VAL A 90 3.46 -14.15 27.25
N MET A 91 2.89 -13.00 26.87
CA MET A 91 3.62 -11.92 26.19
C MET A 91 4.82 -11.42 27.01
N GLU A 92 4.65 -11.21 28.32
CA GLU A 92 5.74 -10.86 29.24
C GLU A 92 6.83 -11.95 29.29
N HIS A 93 6.44 -13.23 29.36
CA HIS A 93 7.38 -14.36 29.35
C HIS A 93 8.18 -14.46 28.04
N LEU A 94 7.55 -14.26 26.88
CA LEU A 94 8.21 -14.28 25.56
C LEU A 94 9.31 -13.22 25.43
N ILE A 95 9.16 -12.06 26.09
CA ILE A 95 10.21 -11.03 26.17
C ILE A 95 11.42 -11.55 26.94
N ILE A 96 11.22 -12.23 28.08
CA ILE A 96 12.30 -12.80 28.89
C ILE A 96 13.00 -13.94 28.15
N ASP A 97 12.25 -14.88 27.56
CA ASP A 97 12.78 -16.01 26.77
C ASP A 97 13.71 -15.54 25.64
N TRP A 98 13.30 -14.49 24.89
CA TRP A 98 14.17 -13.87 23.88
C TRP A 98 15.44 -13.26 24.47
N ILE A 99 15.37 -12.62 25.66
CA ILE A 99 16.58 -12.04 26.27
C ILE A 99 17.55 -13.14 26.71
N GLU A 100 17.06 -14.24 27.23
CA GLU A 100 17.91 -15.36 27.67
C GLU A 100 18.58 -16.06 26.48
N LYS A 101 17.80 -16.43 25.46
CA LYS A 101 18.28 -17.14 24.26
C LYS A 101 19.04 -16.24 23.29
N SER A 102 18.43 -15.12 22.92
CA SER A 102 18.91 -14.22 21.85
C SER A 102 19.63 -12.97 22.36
N GLY A 103 19.53 -12.62 23.65
CA GLY A 103 20.13 -11.38 24.22
C GLY A 103 21.65 -11.25 24.09
N HIS A 104 22.37 -12.32 23.76
CA HIS A 104 23.82 -12.38 23.69
C HIS A 104 24.36 -12.04 22.28
N VAL A 105 24.66 -10.76 22.05
CA VAL A 105 25.33 -10.26 20.81
C VAL A 105 26.72 -10.88 20.62
N ARG A 106 26.77 -12.01 19.92
CA ARG A 106 28.00 -12.61 19.37
C ARG A 106 27.86 -13.32 18.03
N ASN A 107 26.66 -13.42 17.44
CA ASN A 107 26.49 -14.13 16.16
C ASN A 107 26.40 -13.17 14.97
N SER A 108 27.46 -13.13 14.16
CA SER A 108 27.44 -12.65 12.76
C SER A 108 26.57 -13.53 11.84
N ARG A 109 25.87 -14.52 12.42
CA ARG A 109 24.95 -15.47 11.77
C ARG A 109 23.49 -15.36 12.26
N SER A 110 23.11 -14.29 12.97
CA SER A 110 21.72 -13.99 13.36
C SER A 110 21.06 -13.13 12.27
N PRO A 111 20.29 -13.70 11.32
CA PRO A 111 19.55 -12.93 10.32
C PRO A 111 18.46 -12.04 10.94
N TYR A 112 17.78 -12.49 12.00
CA TYR A 112 16.54 -11.85 12.45
C TYR A 112 16.67 -11.02 13.74
N SER A 113 17.35 -11.53 14.79
CA SER A 113 17.38 -10.85 16.09
C SER A 113 18.18 -9.54 16.07
N TRP A 114 19.35 -9.51 15.43
CA TRP A 114 20.34 -8.42 15.62
C TRP A 114 20.86 -7.72 14.36
N GLN A 115 20.81 -8.35 13.18
CA GLN A 115 21.39 -7.73 11.97
C GLN A 115 20.45 -6.73 11.31
N ASN A 116 19.14 -6.96 11.36
CA ASN A 116 18.15 -6.09 10.74
C ASN A 116 17.77 -4.94 11.70
N LEU A 117 18.12 -3.71 11.35
CA LEU A 117 17.85 -2.53 12.20
C LEU A 117 16.36 -2.19 12.31
N LEU A 118 15.55 -2.55 11.31
CA LEU A 118 14.09 -2.40 11.37
C LEU A 118 13.50 -3.32 12.45
N ASN A 119 13.97 -4.57 12.52
CA ASN A 119 13.57 -5.51 13.59
C ASN A 119 13.96 -4.99 14.97
N VAL A 120 15.20 -4.50 15.14
CA VAL A 120 15.65 -3.96 16.43
C VAL A 120 14.83 -2.73 16.83
N GLY A 121 14.51 -1.83 15.89
CA GLY A 121 13.68 -0.65 16.12
C GLY A 121 12.26 -1.00 16.56
N ILE A 122 11.52 -1.74 15.72
CA ILE A 122 10.12 -2.11 16.00
C ILE A 122 10.02 -2.89 17.32
N ARG A 123 10.93 -3.85 17.57
CA ARG A 123 10.92 -4.65 18.79
C ARG A 123 11.08 -3.80 20.06
N ILE A 124 12.03 -2.86 20.10
CA ILE A 124 12.18 -2.02 21.31
C ILE A 124 11.00 -1.06 21.50
N GLU A 125 10.37 -0.58 20.42
CA GLU A 125 9.15 0.23 20.54
C GLU A 125 7.98 -0.60 21.08
N ASN A 126 7.72 -1.79 20.50
CA ASN A 126 6.63 -2.67 20.91
C ASN A 126 6.79 -3.17 22.35
N TRP A 127 8.00 -3.63 22.72
CA TRP A 127 8.31 -4.01 24.10
C TRP A 127 8.06 -2.86 25.08
N TRP A 128 8.56 -1.66 24.77
CA TRP A 128 8.46 -0.54 25.69
C TRP A 128 7.03 0.01 25.79
N ARG A 129 6.25 -0.04 24.70
CA ARG A 129 4.82 0.28 24.65
C ARG A 129 4.02 -0.64 25.56
N PHE A 130 4.06 -1.94 25.28
CA PHE A 130 3.32 -2.97 26.02
C PHE A 130 3.64 -2.94 27.52
N LEU A 131 4.92 -2.93 27.89
CA LEU A 131 5.35 -2.96 29.29
C LEU A 131 5.08 -1.64 30.02
N SER A 132 5.19 -0.48 29.37
CA SER A 132 4.86 0.81 30.00
C SER A 132 3.37 0.91 30.30
N GLN A 133 2.50 0.41 29.40
CA GLN A 133 1.06 0.35 29.64
C GLN A 133 0.74 -0.56 30.84
N ARG A 134 1.21 -1.81 30.83
CA ARG A 134 0.94 -2.76 31.93
C ARG A 134 1.53 -2.32 33.27
N GLN A 135 2.66 -1.62 33.28
CA GLN A 135 3.20 -1.00 34.49
C GLN A 135 2.30 0.14 35.00
N ALA A 136 1.79 1.00 34.11
CA ALA A 136 0.90 2.10 34.48
C ALA A 136 -0.47 1.61 35.00
N GLU A 137 -0.96 0.48 34.48
CA GLU A 137 -2.16 -0.21 34.97
C GLU A 137 -1.92 -0.99 36.28
N GLY A 138 -0.67 -1.11 36.73
CA GLY A 138 -0.31 -1.89 37.92
C GLY A 138 -0.42 -3.41 37.75
N ARG A 139 -0.40 -3.90 36.51
CA ARG A 139 -0.59 -5.32 36.15
C ARG A 139 0.69 -6.02 35.66
N CYS A 140 1.80 -5.32 35.47
CA CYS A 140 3.02 -5.96 35.00
C CYS A 140 3.55 -7.00 36.02
N GLY A 141 3.75 -8.24 35.57
CA GLY A 141 4.13 -9.38 36.41
C GLY A 141 5.63 -9.44 36.76
N PHE A 142 6.47 -8.62 36.13
CA PHE A 142 7.92 -8.66 36.30
C PHE A 142 8.39 -8.32 37.70
N THR A 143 9.25 -9.19 38.25
CA THR A 143 10.06 -8.90 39.42
C THR A 143 11.06 -7.77 39.15
N ALA A 144 11.61 -7.20 40.23
CA ALA A 144 12.71 -6.22 40.12
C ALA A 144 13.95 -6.77 39.37
N ALA A 145 14.16 -8.09 39.35
CA ALA A 145 15.27 -8.71 38.61
C ALA A 145 14.99 -8.74 37.09
N GLU A 146 13.78 -9.13 36.69
CA GLU A 146 13.34 -9.13 35.29
C GLU A 146 13.28 -7.70 34.73
N TRP A 147 12.78 -6.74 35.51
CA TRP A 147 12.82 -5.32 35.13
C TRP A 147 14.24 -4.82 34.85
N ARG A 148 15.23 -5.21 35.67
CA ARG A 148 16.65 -4.90 35.41
C ARG A 148 17.15 -5.59 34.13
N LEU A 149 16.75 -6.84 33.88
CA LEU A 149 17.13 -7.60 32.68
C LEU A 149 16.58 -6.94 31.40
N VAL A 150 15.29 -6.60 31.38
CA VAL A 150 14.62 -5.92 30.26
C VAL A 150 15.20 -4.54 30.02
N LYS A 151 15.34 -3.70 31.06
CA LYS A 151 15.98 -2.37 30.97
C LYS A 151 17.39 -2.48 30.37
N HIS A 152 18.21 -3.41 30.87
CA HIS A 152 19.56 -3.64 30.34
C HIS A 152 19.55 -4.10 28.87
N SER A 153 18.61 -4.97 28.48
CA SER A 153 18.41 -5.40 27.09
C SER A 153 18.04 -4.23 26.19
N VAL A 154 17.04 -3.42 26.55
CA VAL A 154 16.57 -2.28 25.75
C VAL A 154 17.66 -1.22 25.60
N PHE A 155 18.39 -0.86 26.65
CA PHE A 155 19.53 0.05 26.54
C PHE A 155 20.63 -0.48 25.59
N ARG A 156 20.88 -1.78 25.60
CA ARG A 156 21.83 -2.42 24.67
C ARG A 156 21.33 -2.41 23.23
N GLN A 157 20.06 -2.73 23.01
CA GLN A 157 19.42 -2.71 21.70
C GLN A 157 19.41 -1.30 21.10
N LEU A 158 19.06 -0.28 21.88
CA LEU A 158 19.11 1.14 21.51
C LEU A 158 20.50 1.57 21.00
N LEU A 159 21.58 1.20 21.71
CA LEU A 159 22.94 1.53 21.30
C LEU A 159 23.39 0.80 20.02
N ILE A 160 22.87 -0.40 19.79
CA ILE A 160 23.14 -1.18 18.57
C ILE A 160 22.35 -0.60 17.40
N LEU A 161 21.08 -0.26 17.59
CA LEU A 161 20.22 0.39 16.60
C LEU A 161 20.86 1.68 16.06
N LEU A 162 21.22 2.60 16.95
CA LEU A 162 21.86 3.87 16.57
C LEU A 162 23.20 3.65 15.84
N ARG A 163 23.95 2.60 16.19
CA ARG A 163 25.19 2.22 15.48
C ARG A 163 24.92 1.61 14.12
N LEU A 164 23.90 0.77 13.98
CA LEU A 164 23.52 0.16 12.69
C LEU A 164 23.03 1.22 11.70
N ILE A 165 22.30 2.23 12.18
CA ILE A 165 21.89 3.38 11.37
C ILE A 165 23.11 4.17 10.89
N ASP A 166 24.01 4.57 11.80
CA ASP A 166 25.26 5.28 11.45
C ASP A 166 26.17 4.48 10.50
N GLN A 167 26.11 3.14 10.54
CA GLN A 167 26.85 2.25 9.65
C GLN A 167 26.18 1.98 8.28
N ARG A 168 24.85 1.98 8.20
CA ARG A 168 24.09 1.65 6.98
C ARG A 168 23.63 2.87 6.18
N GLY A 169 23.68 4.07 6.77
CA GLY A 169 23.26 5.30 6.13
C GLY A 169 21.81 5.70 6.43
N TYR A 170 21.33 6.65 5.65
CA TYR A 170 20.07 7.39 5.88
C TYR A 170 19.15 7.38 4.65
N GLU A 171 19.52 6.66 3.58
CA GLU A 171 18.85 6.64 2.29
C GLU A 171 17.57 5.78 2.29
N SER A 172 17.46 4.81 3.21
CA SER A 172 16.32 3.89 3.34
C SER A 172 15.36 4.32 4.44
N ASN A 173 14.06 4.11 4.22
CA ASN A 173 12.99 4.31 5.21
C ASN A 173 13.22 3.56 6.55
N PHE A 174 14.07 2.52 6.59
CA PHE A 174 14.39 1.81 7.84
C PHE A 174 15.12 2.71 8.85
N ALA A 175 15.96 3.64 8.37
CA ALA A 175 16.71 4.55 9.23
C ALA A 175 15.79 5.48 10.06
N PRO A 176 14.88 6.27 9.46
CA PRO A 176 13.94 7.07 10.24
C PRO A 176 13.04 6.23 11.16
N ILE A 177 12.62 5.02 10.75
CA ILE A 177 11.82 4.12 11.62
C ILE A 177 12.60 3.74 12.89
N GLY A 178 13.87 3.31 12.74
CA GLY A 178 14.74 3.02 13.87
C GLY A 178 15.04 4.24 14.75
N LEU A 179 15.14 5.43 14.16
CA LEU A 179 15.36 6.69 14.89
C LEU A 179 14.11 7.10 15.68
N ARG A 180 12.91 6.92 15.13
CA ARG A 180 11.65 7.13 15.85
C ARG A 180 11.54 6.24 17.08
N ALA A 181 11.75 4.93 16.92
CA ALA A 181 11.74 3.97 18.02
C ALA A 181 12.79 4.32 19.10
N ALA A 182 13.99 4.74 18.69
CA ALA A 182 15.03 5.20 19.59
C ALA A 182 14.60 6.46 20.38
N LEU A 183 14.01 7.46 19.70
CA LEU A 183 13.51 8.68 20.33
C LEU A 183 12.36 8.38 21.31
N PHE A 184 11.39 7.54 20.93
CA PHE A 184 10.29 7.13 21.81
C PHE A 184 10.82 6.55 23.14
N VAL A 185 11.68 5.54 23.08
CA VAL A 185 12.28 4.91 24.27
C VAL A 185 13.09 5.90 25.10
N LEU A 186 13.83 6.81 24.45
CA LEU A 186 14.60 7.86 25.12
C LEU A 186 13.72 8.88 25.83
N PHE A 187 12.62 9.30 25.21
CA PHE A 187 11.67 10.25 25.78
C PHE A 187 10.96 9.64 26.99
N ALA A 188 10.41 8.43 26.84
CA ALA A 188 9.75 7.63 27.87
C ALA A 188 10.67 7.10 29.00
N SER A 189 11.99 7.35 28.93
CA SER A 189 12.97 6.87 29.92
C SER A 189 13.81 8.00 30.53
N PRO A 190 13.29 8.80 31.49
CA PRO A 190 14.02 9.91 32.10
C PRO A 190 15.37 9.51 32.72
N ALA A 191 15.47 8.30 33.28
CA ALA A 191 16.70 7.80 33.90
C ALA A 191 17.74 7.21 32.91
N MET A 192 17.44 7.15 31.60
CA MET A 192 18.28 6.46 30.61
C MET A 192 19.75 6.94 30.62
N PRO A 193 20.76 6.05 30.60
CA PRO A 193 22.15 6.47 30.67
C PRO A 193 22.54 7.29 29.43
N PHE A 194 23.07 8.50 29.68
CA PHE A 194 23.45 9.46 28.63
C PHE A 194 22.28 9.96 27.75
N ARG A 195 21.04 9.91 28.27
CA ARG A 195 19.79 10.31 27.58
C ARG A 195 19.94 11.52 26.65
N GLU A 196 20.42 12.65 27.14
CA GLU A 196 20.48 13.91 26.39
C GLU A 196 21.47 13.82 25.22
N LYS A 197 22.56 13.04 25.37
CA LYS A 197 23.51 12.77 24.28
C LYS A 197 22.88 11.86 23.23
N LEU A 198 22.15 10.83 23.65
CA LEU A 198 21.49 9.88 22.75
C LEU A 198 20.34 10.53 21.98
N ILE A 199 19.53 11.39 22.62
CA ILE A 199 18.50 12.20 21.95
C ILE A 199 19.13 13.07 20.86
N ARG A 200 20.22 13.80 21.16
CA ARG A 200 20.93 14.61 20.15
C ARG A 200 21.53 13.79 19.01
N ILE A 201 21.91 12.53 19.24
CA ILE A 201 22.39 11.63 18.18
C ILE A 201 21.22 11.16 17.31
N ALA A 202 20.13 10.70 17.93
CA ALA A 202 18.95 10.23 17.22
C ALA A 202 18.28 11.36 16.42
N TRP A 203 18.12 12.55 17.00
CA TRP A 203 17.53 13.69 16.32
C TRP A 203 18.37 14.18 15.13
N ARG A 204 19.70 14.24 15.27
CA ARG A 204 20.60 14.52 14.13
C ARG A 204 20.58 13.43 13.06
N GLY A 205 20.32 12.18 13.45
CA GLY A 205 20.03 11.11 12.52
C GLY A 205 18.73 11.37 11.74
N LEU A 206 17.70 11.89 12.40
CA LEU A 206 16.41 12.21 11.79
C LEU A 206 16.53 13.41 10.84
N GLU A 207 17.30 14.43 11.22
CA GLU A 207 17.69 15.54 10.33
C GLU A 207 18.42 15.06 9.07
N ARG A 208 19.34 14.10 9.20
CA ARG A 208 20.03 13.48 8.05
C ARG A 208 19.09 12.64 7.19
N ALA A 209 18.20 11.85 7.80
CA ALA A 209 17.20 11.09 7.06
C ALA A 209 16.30 12.02 6.23
N ALA A 210 15.81 13.11 6.83
CA ALA A 210 15.06 14.13 6.09
C ALA A 210 15.88 14.75 4.94
N GLN A 211 17.16 15.09 5.16
CA GLN A 211 18.05 15.64 4.12
C GLN A 211 18.36 14.66 2.97
N HIS A 212 18.36 13.35 3.22
CA HIS A 212 18.62 12.34 2.20
C HIS A 212 17.35 11.88 1.47
N GLN A 213 16.18 11.96 2.10
CA GLN A 213 14.93 11.38 1.62
C GLN A 213 13.88 12.38 1.15
N ILE A 214 13.93 13.64 1.61
CA ILE A 214 12.97 14.68 1.24
C ILE A 214 13.64 15.64 0.25
N LEU A 215 13.01 15.78 -0.92
CA LEU A 215 13.43 16.67 -1.99
C LEU A 215 13.24 18.15 -1.58
N PRO A 216 13.93 19.11 -2.21
CA PRO A 216 13.85 20.52 -1.82
C PRO A 216 12.46 21.18 -1.96
N ASP A 217 11.56 20.59 -2.75
CA ASP A 217 10.15 20.98 -2.88
C ASP A 217 9.22 20.30 -1.86
N GLY A 218 9.76 19.51 -0.94
CA GLY A 218 9.04 18.85 0.15
C GLY A 218 8.56 17.43 -0.15
N VAL A 219 8.75 16.91 -1.36
CA VAL A 219 8.27 15.57 -1.74
C VAL A 219 9.25 14.48 -1.28
N GLN A 220 8.79 13.26 -1.04
CA GLN A 220 9.63 12.14 -0.61
C GLN A 220 10.18 11.40 -1.85
N GLN A 221 11.44 11.00 -1.80
CA GLN A 221 12.27 10.46 -2.90
C GLN A 221 11.75 9.22 -3.66
N GLU A 222 10.79 8.49 -3.09
CA GLU A 222 10.15 7.31 -3.70
C GLU A 222 8.94 7.71 -4.53
N LEU A 223 8.48 8.98 -4.44
CA LEU A 223 7.47 9.58 -5.31
C LEU A 223 6.10 8.85 -5.34
N SER A 224 5.87 7.93 -4.40
CA SER A 224 4.54 7.39 -4.08
C SER A 224 3.88 8.25 -2.99
N PRO A 225 2.68 8.81 -3.24
CA PRO A 225 1.88 9.50 -2.23
C PRO A 225 1.62 8.71 -0.93
N HIS A 226 1.43 7.40 -1.01
CA HIS A 226 1.28 6.56 0.19
C HIS A 226 2.58 6.55 1.03
N TYR A 227 3.73 6.27 0.41
CA TYR A 227 5.02 6.25 1.13
C TYR A 227 5.46 7.65 1.59
N HIS A 228 5.04 8.71 0.90
CA HIS A 228 5.18 10.08 1.38
C HIS A 228 4.41 10.31 2.69
N TRP A 229 3.15 9.89 2.78
CA TRP A 229 2.35 10.01 4.01
C TRP A 229 2.99 9.27 5.19
N VAL A 230 3.45 8.03 4.98
CA VAL A 230 4.15 7.23 6.01
C VAL A 230 5.41 7.95 6.52
N ALA A 231 6.19 8.56 5.62
CA ALA A 231 7.34 9.37 6.02
C ALA A 231 6.94 10.64 6.79
N LEU A 232 5.87 11.32 6.36
CA LEU A 232 5.36 12.52 7.03
C LEU A 232 4.88 12.22 8.45
N GLU A 233 4.06 11.18 8.62
CA GLU A 233 3.58 10.72 9.93
C GLU A 233 4.74 10.38 10.87
N LEU A 234 5.80 9.76 10.35
CA LEU A 234 7.00 9.46 11.12
C LEU A 234 7.71 10.72 11.63
N PHE A 235 7.94 11.72 10.78
CA PHE A 235 8.58 12.98 11.21
C PHE A 235 7.66 13.78 12.16
N ALA A 236 6.36 13.83 11.88
CA ALA A 236 5.36 14.50 12.71
C ALA A 236 5.22 13.85 14.09
N SER A 237 5.21 12.52 14.18
CA SER A 237 5.16 11.79 15.46
C SER A 237 6.42 11.98 16.29
N CYS A 238 7.61 12.04 15.68
CA CYS A 238 8.85 12.40 16.38
C CYS A 238 8.77 13.80 17.03
N ARG A 239 8.24 14.79 16.29
CA ARG A 239 7.98 16.15 16.80
C ARG A 239 6.96 16.15 17.94
N LYS A 240 5.80 15.50 17.76
CA LYS A 240 4.73 15.39 18.77
C LYS A 240 5.26 14.83 20.09
N MET A 241 6.01 13.72 20.04
CA MET A 241 6.61 13.13 21.23
C MET A 241 7.66 14.04 21.89
N ALA A 242 8.47 14.79 21.12
CA ALA A 242 9.45 15.71 21.67
C ALA A 242 8.78 16.86 22.45
N LEU A 243 7.68 17.42 21.92
CA LEU A 243 6.89 18.45 22.58
C LEU A 243 6.25 17.92 23.87
N GLN A 244 5.66 16.72 23.84
CA GLN A 244 5.08 16.07 25.03
C GLN A 244 6.12 15.74 26.11
N ALA A 245 7.35 15.40 25.70
CA ALA A 245 8.49 15.24 26.61
C ALA A 245 9.04 16.56 27.19
N GLY A 246 8.45 17.71 26.83
CA GLY A 246 8.88 19.05 27.26
C GLY A 246 10.14 19.56 26.56
N LEU A 247 10.55 18.94 25.45
CA LEU A 247 11.81 19.22 24.74
C LEU A 247 11.56 20.08 23.49
N SER A 248 11.07 21.29 23.71
CA SER A 248 10.65 22.23 22.65
C SER A 248 11.80 22.72 21.76
N GLU A 249 13.06 22.44 22.09
CA GLU A 249 14.20 22.72 21.21
C GLU A 249 14.27 21.82 19.95
N TYR A 250 13.59 20.68 19.94
CA TYR A 250 13.59 19.73 18.82
C TYR A 250 12.44 19.98 17.84
N GLN A 251 12.54 21.12 17.13
CA GLN A 251 11.58 21.57 16.09
C GLN A 251 12.29 21.94 14.77
N SER A 252 13.52 21.46 14.55
CA SER A 252 14.32 21.77 13.35
C SER A 252 13.72 21.24 12.04
N LEU A 253 12.81 20.26 12.12
CA LEU A 253 12.11 19.65 10.98
C LEU A 253 10.76 20.29 10.65
N ASP A 254 10.28 21.26 11.42
CA ASP A 254 8.94 21.85 11.24
C ASP A 254 8.72 22.38 9.81
N ARG A 255 9.75 22.98 9.20
CA ARG A 255 9.69 23.45 7.80
C ARG A 255 9.56 22.30 6.79
N THR A 256 10.24 21.18 7.04
CA THR A 256 10.16 19.98 6.20
C THR A 256 8.79 19.33 6.34
N ILE A 257 8.29 19.19 7.56
CA ILE A 257 6.95 18.65 7.85
C ILE A 257 5.86 19.51 7.18
N VAL A 258 5.95 20.84 7.24
CA VAL A 258 5.00 21.75 6.55
C VAL A 258 5.10 21.63 5.02
N ALA A 259 6.30 21.48 4.45
CA ALA A 259 6.46 21.31 3.01
C ALA A 259 5.87 19.98 2.52
N MET A 260 6.12 18.89 3.26
CA MET A 260 5.51 17.58 3.02
C MET A 260 3.97 17.63 3.15
N ALA A 261 3.45 18.21 4.23
CA ALA A 261 2.00 18.31 4.45
C ALA A 261 1.28 19.08 3.33
N ARG A 262 1.90 20.13 2.78
CA ARG A 262 1.37 20.86 1.60
C ARG A 262 1.38 20.03 0.32
N PHE A 263 2.41 19.21 0.09
CA PHE A 263 2.40 18.26 -1.02
C PHE A 263 1.24 17.26 -0.86
N LEU A 264 1.09 16.69 0.33
CA LEU A 264 0.05 15.71 0.58
C LEU A 264 -1.37 16.30 0.48
N ASP A 265 -1.61 17.52 0.98
CA ASP A 265 -2.86 18.27 0.75
C ASP A 265 -3.14 18.52 -0.74
N ALA A 266 -2.11 18.79 -1.55
CA ALA A 266 -2.26 18.97 -2.99
C ALA A 266 -2.68 17.67 -3.71
N MET A 267 -2.29 16.50 -3.18
CA MET A 267 -2.65 15.18 -3.72
C MET A 267 -4.07 14.71 -3.34
N MET A 268 -4.75 15.39 -2.41
CA MET A 268 -6.11 15.01 -1.97
C MET A 268 -7.18 15.31 -3.02
N LEU A 269 -8.08 14.34 -3.22
CA LEU A 269 -9.19 14.41 -4.18
C LEU A 269 -10.48 14.96 -3.52
N PRO A 270 -11.44 15.50 -4.30
CA PRO A 270 -12.65 16.14 -3.76
C PRO A 270 -13.60 15.21 -2.98
N ASP A 271 -13.53 13.90 -3.23
CA ASP A 271 -14.29 12.84 -2.56
C ASP A 271 -13.64 12.38 -1.23
N GLY A 272 -12.44 12.89 -0.91
CA GLY A 272 -11.63 12.45 0.22
C GLY A 272 -10.63 11.33 -0.13
N GLY A 273 -10.56 10.89 -1.39
CA GLY A 273 -9.53 10.00 -1.90
C GLY A 273 -8.17 10.71 -2.08
N ILE A 274 -7.20 10.01 -2.67
CA ILE A 274 -5.88 10.55 -3.01
C ILE A 274 -5.50 10.20 -4.46
N ILE A 275 -4.79 11.10 -5.15
CA ILE A 275 -4.18 10.80 -6.45
C ILE A 275 -3.15 9.68 -6.24
N ALA A 276 -3.46 8.49 -6.75
CA ALA A 276 -2.78 7.25 -6.36
C ALA A 276 -1.68 6.81 -7.35
N PHE A 277 -0.67 7.65 -7.61
CA PHE A 277 0.46 7.27 -8.47
C PHE A 277 1.38 6.21 -7.82
N GLY A 278 1.94 5.34 -8.67
CA GLY A 278 2.87 4.28 -8.29
C GLY A 278 2.29 3.30 -7.26
N ASP A 279 3.07 2.90 -6.27
CA ASP A 279 2.58 2.07 -5.17
C ASP A 279 1.75 2.90 -4.17
N SER A 280 0.58 3.37 -4.60
CA SER A 280 -0.42 4.03 -3.78
C SER A 280 -1.79 3.39 -4.00
N ASP A 281 -2.65 3.48 -2.99
CA ASP A 281 -4.01 2.94 -3.04
C ASP A 281 -4.99 4.08 -2.73
N LEU A 282 -6.16 4.08 -3.37
CA LEU A 282 -7.15 5.17 -3.28
C LEU A 282 -7.84 5.22 -1.90
N ASP A 283 -7.98 4.06 -1.26
CA ASP A 283 -8.73 3.84 -0.02
C ASP A 283 -8.09 4.41 1.26
N TYR A 284 -6.82 4.83 1.20
CA TYR A 284 -6.14 5.50 2.33
C TYR A 284 -6.52 6.97 2.51
N GLY A 285 -7.13 7.61 1.49
CA GLY A 285 -7.50 9.02 1.49
C GLY A 285 -8.17 9.51 2.79
N PRO A 286 -9.21 8.85 3.33
CA PRO A 286 -9.86 9.25 4.57
C PRO A 286 -8.93 9.25 5.80
N ARG A 287 -8.00 8.30 5.90
CA ARG A 287 -6.99 8.24 6.99
C ARG A 287 -5.99 9.39 6.84
N ILE A 288 -5.58 9.68 5.61
CA ILE A 288 -4.67 10.78 5.27
C ILE A 288 -5.31 12.13 5.58
N ASN A 289 -6.58 12.32 5.23
CA ASN A 289 -7.31 13.56 5.51
C ASN A 289 -7.39 13.84 7.02
N GLN A 290 -7.79 12.86 7.84
CA GLN A 290 -7.82 13.01 9.29
C GLN A 290 -6.43 13.34 9.87
N PHE A 291 -5.38 12.67 9.38
CA PHE A 291 -4.01 12.95 9.78
C PHE A 291 -3.58 14.40 9.42
N LEU A 292 -3.95 14.89 8.24
CA LEU A 292 -3.67 16.27 7.80
C LEU A 292 -4.42 17.30 8.65
N GLU A 293 -5.70 17.06 8.97
CA GLU A 293 -6.49 17.92 9.87
C GLU A 293 -5.85 18.01 11.27
N ASP A 294 -5.50 16.88 11.87
CA ASP A 294 -4.86 16.79 13.17
C ASP A 294 -3.48 17.48 13.18
N LEU A 295 -2.70 17.32 12.10
CA LEU A 295 -1.40 17.96 11.93
C LEU A 295 -1.55 19.48 11.79
N ASN A 296 -2.53 19.95 11.01
CA ASN A 296 -2.75 21.39 10.77
C ASN A 296 -3.11 22.14 12.08
N GLN A 297 -3.87 21.49 12.97
CA GLN A 297 -4.16 22.02 14.31
C GLN A 297 -2.90 22.20 15.18
N GLN A 298 -1.87 21.35 15.00
CA GLN A 298 -0.65 21.32 15.80
C GLN A 298 0.56 22.05 15.19
N LEU A 299 0.55 22.20 13.86
CA LEU A 299 1.59 22.85 13.06
C LEU A 299 0.93 23.40 11.77
N PRO A 300 0.36 24.62 11.82
CA PRO A 300 -0.44 25.13 10.72
C PRO A 300 0.30 25.19 9.38
N PHE A 301 -0.34 24.61 8.38
CA PHE A 301 0.02 24.75 6.97
C PHE A 301 -1.19 25.28 6.21
N ASN A 302 -1.00 26.35 5.43
CA ASN A 302 -2.01 26.79 4.47
C ASN A 302 -2.37 25.63 3.53
N GLU A 303 -3.65 25.49 3.18
CA GLU A 303 -4.09 24.63 2.08
C GLU A 303 -3.25 24.90 0.82
N ALA A 304 -3.01 23.86 0.02
CA ALA A 304 -2.28 24.04 -1.23
C ALA A 304 -3.10 24.87 -2.23
N GLU A 305 -2.40 25.67 -3.03
CA GLU A 305 -3.01 26.55 -4.03
C GLU A 305 -3.75 25.73 -5.12
N PRO A 306 -4.67 26.36 -5.89
CA PRO A 306 -5.33 25.72 -7.03
C PRO A 306 -4.36 25.18 -8.10
N ILE A 307 -3.13 25.72 -8.16
CA ILE A 307 -2.05 25.23 -9.01
C ILE A 307 -0.82 24.99 -8.12
N SER A 308 -0.27 23.77 -8.15
CA SER A 308 0.90 23.37 -7.37
C SER A 308 1.91 22.66 -8.27
N ILE A 309 3.18 23.11 -8.27
CA ILE A 309 4.27 22.55 -9.07
C ILE A 309 5.41 22.12 -8.15
N TYR A 310 5.86 20.88 -8.31
CA TYR A 310 6.94 20.24 -7.55
C TYR A 310 8.08 19.87 -8.51
N PRO A 311 9.02 20.79 -8.82
CA PRO A 311 9.94 20.63 -9.95
C PRO A 311 11.12 19.68 -9.69
N TYR A 312 11.30 19.17 -8.48
CA TYR A 312 12.25 18.08 -8.18
C TYR A 312 11.55 16.72 -8.23
N ALA A 313 10.35 16.62 -7.67
CA ALA A 313 9.49 15.45 -7.81
C ALA A 313 9.03 15.23 -9.25
N GLY A 314 8.86 16.33 -9.99
CA GLY A 314 8.28 16.42 -11.31
C GLY A 314 6.77 16.26 -11.37
N LEU A 315 6.04 16.68 -10.34
CA LEU A 315 4.57 16.66 -10.34
C LEU A 315 3.99 18.07 -10.56
N GLY A 316 2.94 18.16 -11.37
CA GLY A 316 2.15 19.38 -11.57
C GLY A 316 0.67 19.10 -11.36
N ILE A 317 0.03 19.86 -10.46
CA ILE A 317 -1.36 19.63 -10.04
C ILE A 317 -2.15 20.91 -10.28
N VAL A 318 -3.30 20.79 -10.94
CA VAL A 318 -4.26 21.86 -11.22
C VAL A 318 -5.62 21.39 -10.73
N ARG A 319 -6.24 22.13 -9.80
CA ARG A 319 -7.49 21.74 -9.14
C ARG A 319 -8.49 22.88 -9.01
N ASP A 320 -9.76 22.58 -9.28
CA ASP A 320 -10.90 23.36 -8.80
C ASP A 320 -11.75 22.46 -7.87
N LYS A 321 -11.62 22.72 -6.56
CA LYS A 321 -12.38 22.02 -5.52
C LYS A 321 -13.90 22.23 -5.62
N ARG A 322 -14.38 23.32 -6.26
CA ARG A 322 -15.82 23.63 -6.40
C ARG A 322 -16.46 22.89 -7.56
N ALA A 323 -15.77 22.83 -8.70
CA ALA A 323 -16.21 22.03 -9.85
C ALA A 323 -15.93 20.53 -9.67
N GLY A 324 -15.08 20.15 -8.72
CA GLY A 324 -14.63 18.77 -8.54
C GLY A 324 -13.67 18.35 -9.65
N HIS A 325 -12.87 19.28 -10.16
CA HIS A 325 -11.93 19.08 -11.28
C HIS A 325 -10.52 18.96 -10.72
N VAL A 326 -9.78 17.92 -11.12
CA VAL A 326 -8.37 17.72 -10.77
C VAL A 326 -7.63 17.11 -11.96
N LEU A 327 -6.58 17.79 -12.41
CA LEU A 327 -5.54 17.27 -13.29
C LEU A 327 -4.25 17.16 -12.47
N ALA A 328 -3.65 15.98 -12.40
CA ALA A 328 -2.30 15.80 -11.89
C ALA A 328 -1.44 15.14 -12.96
N PHE A 329 -0.31 15.75 -13.30
CA PHE A 329 0.59 15.34 -14.37
C PHE A 329 1.93 14.94 -13.80
N ASP A 330 2.36 13.72 -14.11
CA ASP A 330 3.68 13.22 -13.75
C ASP A 330 4.69 13.45 -14.88
N ALA A 331 5.66 14.32 -14.62
CA ALA A 331 6.86 14.51 -15.40
C ALA A 331 8.10 14.28 -14.52
N GLY A 332 8.01 13.34 -13.58
CA GLY A 332 9.02 12.98 -12.59
C GLY A 332 10.24 12.24 -13.15
N PRO A 333 11.31 12.10 -12.34
CA PRO A 333 12.25 11.01 -12.51
C PRO A 333 11.62 9.69 -12.02
N HIS A 334 12.13 8.55 -12.49
CA HIS A 334 11.78 7.24 -11.93
C HIS A 334 12.38 7.09 -10.52
N GLY A 335 11.62 7.41 -9.47
CA GLY A 335 12.04 7.47 -8.06
C GLY A 335 12.66 6.18 -7.48
N THR A 336 13.08 6.25 -6.21
CA THR A 336 14.09 5.29 -5.70
C THR A 336 13.58 3.91 -5.30
N ALA A 337 12.27 3.80 -5.11
CA ALA A 337 11.50 2.59 -4.86
C ALA A 337 10.04 2.93 -5.18
N HIS A 338 9.15 1.94 -5.16
CA HIS A 338 7.70 2.19 -5.18
C HIS A 338 7.14 2.95 -6.40
N GLN A 339 7.92 2.96 -7.48
CA GLN A 339 7.73 3.71 -8.72
C GLN A 339 7.60 2.79 -9.93
N HIS A 340 6.84 3.26 -10.93
CA HIS A 340 6.49 2.55 -12.14
C HIS A 340 7.24 3.14 -13.35
N GLU A 341 7.02 2.62 -14.56
CA GLU A 341 7.57 3.15 -15.82
C GLU A 341 6.51 3.98 -16.55
N ASP A 342 6.07 5.03 -15.86
CA ASP A 342 4.83 5.79 -16.05
C ASP A 342 5.03 7.26 -16.43
N ALA A 343 6.26 7.69 -16.73
CA ALA A 343 6.57 9.09 -16.97
C ALA A 343 5.68 9.69 -18.09
N LEU A 344 5.25 10.93 -17.89
CA LEU A 344 4.28 11.66 -18.72
C LEU A 344 2.84 11.11 -18.66
N SER A 345 2.54 10.18 -17.74
CA SER A 345 1.17 9.83 -17.35
C SER A 345 0.50 10.99 -16.59
N PHE A 346 -0.83 10.92 -16.48
CA PHE A 346 -1.61 11.90 -15.72
C PHE A 346 -2.90 11.28 -15.16
N TRP A 347 -3.36 11.85 -14.06
CA TRP A 347 -4.65 11.59 -13.42
C TRP A 347 -5.65 12.66 -13.83
N LEU A 348 -6.89 12.27 -14.15
CA LEU A 348 -7.96 13.20 -14.51
C LEU A 348 -9.25 12.88 -13.75
N THR A 349 -9.69 13.82 -12.94
CA THR A 349 -11.00 13.85 -12.26
C THR A 349 -11.79 15.06 -12.73
N ALA A 350 -13.08 14.88 -13.03
CA ALA A 350 -13.98 15.95 -13.44
C ALA A 350 -15.39 15.70 -12.91
N PHE A 351 -16.10 16.74 -12.47
CA PHE A 351 -17.37 16.67 -11.75
C PHE A 351 -17.37 15.67 -10.56
N GLY A 352 -16.21 15.49 -9.91
CA GLY A 352 -16.00 14.52 -8.83
C GLY A 352 -15.73 13.08 -9.28
N GLU A 353 -15.84 12.76 -10.57
CA GLU A 353 -15.61 11.42 -11.11
C GLU A 353 -14.18 11.24 -11.64
N HIS A 354 -13.48 10.20 -11.16
CA HIS A 354 -12.14 9.85 -11.66
C HIS A 354 -12.24 9.07 -12.96
N PHE A 355 -11.73 9.62 -14.06
CA PHE A 355 -11.81 8.97 -15.37
C PHE A 355 -10.49 8.33 -15.79
N ILE A 356 -9.42 9.11 -15.83
CA ILE A 356 -8.07 8.63 -16.14
C ILE A 356 -7.34 8.49 -14.81
N VAL A 357 -6.82 7.30 -14.54
CA VAL A 357 -6.24 6.93 -13.24
C VAL A 357 -4.95 6.16 -13.42
N ASP A 358 -4.18 6.08 -12.35
CA ASP A 358 -3.11 5.08 -12.26
C ASP A 358 -3.72 3.67 -12.11
N PRO A 359 -3.10 2.62 -12.68
CA PRO A 359 -3.54 1.24 -12.50
C PRO A 359 -3.36 0.69 -11.06
N GLY A 360 -2.56 1.32 -10.20
CA GLY A 360 -2.32 0.87 -8.81
C GLY A 360 -1.41 -0.37 -8.71
N ARG A 361 -1.29 -0.97 -7.51
CA ARG A 361 -0.23 -1.96 -7.20
C ARG A 361 -0.65 -3.43 -6.97
N TYR A 362 -1.89 -3.69 -6.56
CA TYR A 362 -2.42 -5.02 -6.20
C TYR A 362 -1.67 -5.79 -5.09
N LEU A 363 -0.57 -6.49 -5.42
CA LEU A 363 0.19 -7.36 -4.51
C LEU A 363 1.68 -7.34 -4.87
N TYR A 364 2.56 -7.34 -3.87
CA TYR A 364 4.02 -7.35 -4.04
C TYR A 364 4.62 -8.69 -4.51
N ASP A 365 4.15 -9.17 -5.66
CA ASP A 365 4.62 -10.35 -6.36
C ASP A 365 5.60 -9.95 -7.47
N TYR A 366 6.88 -10.29 -7.30
CA TYR A 366 7.97 -9.96 -8.23
C TYR A 366 8.22 -11.05 -9.28
N SER A 367 7.34 -12.05 -9.42
CA SER A 367 7.46 -13.04 -10.50
C SER A 367 7.19 -12.39 -11.88
N PRO A 368 7.83 -12.88 -12.97
CA PRO A 368 7.58 -12.36 -14.32
C PRO A 368 6.11 -12.45 -14.74
N GLU A 369 5.40 -13.48 -14.26
CA GLU A 369 3.99 -13.72 -14.56
C GLU A 369 3.04 -12.95 -13.64
N SER A 370 3.51 -12.15 -12.69
CA SER A 370 2.65 -11.43 -11.75
C SER A 370 1.81 -10.32 -12.41
N MET A 371 0.77 -9.86 -11.70
CA MET A 371 0.07 -8.64 -12.08
C MET A 371 0.92 -7.40 -11.82
N TYR A 372 1.64 -7.36 -10.70
CA TYR A 372 2.46 -6.22 -10.29
C TYR A 372 3.60 -5.90 -11.29
N THR A 373 4.24 -6.91 -11.88
CA THR A 373 5.22 -6.71 -12.98
C THR A 373 4.59 -6.02 -14.20
N TYR A 374 3.30 -6.24 -14.48
CA TYR A 374 2.57 -5.49 -15.51
C TYR A 374 2.14 -4.10 -15.03
N LEU A 375 1.59 -3.99 -13.82
CA LEU A 375 1.10 -2.73 -13.26
C LEU A 375 2.22 -1.69 -13.16
N LYS A 376 3.46 -2.13 -12.87
CA LYS A 376 4.67 -1.30 -12.88
C LYS A 376 5.17 -0.87 -14.27
N SER A 377 4.65 -1.47 -15.34
CA SER A 377 5.18 -1.28 -16.70
C SER A 377 4.39 -0.22 -17.45
N THR A 378 5.05 0.48 -18.38
CA THR A 378 4.44 1.48 -19.28
C THR A 378 3.15 1.00 -19.97
N ALA A 379 2.98 -0.30 -20.17
CA ALA A 379 1.76 -0.88 -20.73
C ALA A 379 0.51 -0.71 -19.83
N ALA A 380 0.66 -0.38 -18.56
CA ALA A 380 -0.46 -0.17 -17.65
C ALA A 380 -0.88 1.31 -17.48
N HIS A 381 -0.12 2.27 -18.01
CA HIS A 381 -0.31 3.71 -17.74
C HIS A 381 -0.76 4.52 -18.97
N THR A 382 -1.16 5.76 -18.71
CA THR A 382 -1.63 6.73 -19.72
C THR A 382 -0.45 7.43 -20.42
N THR A 383 0.38 6.68 -21.12
CA THR A 383 1.58 7.21 -21.81
C THR A 383 1.85 6.43 -23.11
N ILE A 384 3.04 6.60 -23.71
CA ILE A 384 3.41 6.02 -25.01
C ILE A 384 4.33 4.81 -24.84
N MET A 385 4.18 3.82 -25.71
CA MET A 385 5.13 2.75 -25.99
C MET A 385 5.63 2.83 -27.44
N ILE A 386 6.86 2.38 -27.71
CA ILE A 386 7.43 2.34 -29.08
C ILE A 386 7.85 0.91 -29.41
N GLY A 387 7.39 0.34 -30.52
CA GLY A 387 7.73 -1.03 -30.95
C GLY A 387 7.42 -2.11 -29.92
N GLY A 388 6.35 -1.92 -29.15
CA GLY A 388 5.97 -2.80 -28.04
C GLY A 388 6.91 -2.74 -26.84
N GLN A 389 7.88 -1.82 -26.82
CA GLN A 389 8.76 -1.55 -25.68
C GLN A 389 8.22 -0.40 -24.84
N GLY A 390 8.27 -0.59 -23.52
CA GLY A 390 8.02 0.47 -22.55
C GLY A 390 9.23 1.38 -22.35
N GLN A 391 9.05 2.34 -21.45
CA GLN A 391 10.10 3.19 -20.90
C GLN A 391 11.18 2.34 -20.18
N ASN A 392 12.40 2.88 -20.09
CA ASN A 392 13.59 2.18 -19.58
C ASN A 392 14.25 2.89 -18.38
N ALA A 393 13.53 3.76 -17.66
CA ALA A 393 14.13 4.64 -16.64
C ALA A 393 14.75 3.87 -15.46
N HIS A 394 14.22 2.70 -15.10
CA HIS A 394 14.80 1.80 -14.11
C HIS A 394 16.25 1.39 -14.43
N THR A 395 16.65 1.37 -15.72
CA THR A 395 18.03 1.03 -16.12
C THR A 395 19.07 2.12 -15.76
N ARG A 396 18.61 3.29 -15.28
CA ARG A 396 19.43 4.50 -15.06
C ARG A 396 19.33 5.00 -13.61
N PRO A 397 19.84 4.27 -12.61
CA PRO A 397 19.74 4.65 -11.19
C PRO A 397 20.33 6.03 -10.85
N GLN A 398 21.27 6.53 -11.65
CA GLN A 398 21.81 7.89 -11.54
C GLN A 398 20.81 9.00 -11.88
N THR A 399 19.71 8.71 -12.60
CA THR A 399 18.65 9.66 -12.93
C THR A 399 17.39 9.49 -12.07
N TRP A 400 17.34 8.51 -11.16
CA TRP A 400 16.17 8.24 -10.31
C TRP A 400 15.84 9.35 -9.31
N ARG A 401 16.81 10.22 -9.01
CA ARG A 401 16.57 11.41 -8.17
C ARG A 401 16.98 12.65 -8.94
N ARG A 402 16.07 13.62 -9.05
CA ARG A 402 16.41 14.93 -9.61
C ARG A 402 17.15 15.76 -8.57
N ARG A 403 18.24 16.43 -9.00
CA ARG A 403 19.10 17.27 -8.14
C ARG A 403 18.90 18.77 -8.36
N GLU A 404 18.23 19.14 -9.45
CA GLU A 404 17.97 20.51 -9.88
C GLU A 404 16.49 20.59 -10.33
N PRO A 405 15.81 21.73 -10.20
CA PRO A 405 14.43 21.86 -10.63
C PRO A 405 14.34 21.76 -12.17
N ALA A 406 13.33 21.05 -12.66
CA ALA A 406 13.02 20.96 -14.10
C ALA A 406 11.50 20.87 -14.30
N TRP A 407 11.03 19.89 -15.07
CA TRP A 407 9.63 19.64 -15.41
C TRP A 407 8.73 19.37 -14.18
N PRO A 408 7.40 19.56 -14.28
CA PRO A 408 6.71 20.18 -15.41
C PRO A 408 6.91 21.69 -15.42
N GLU A 409 7.09 22.24 -16.61
CA GLU A 409 7.01 23.69 -16.82
C GLU A 409 5.55 24.11 -16.87
N LEU A 410 5.20 25.13 -16.08
CA LEU A 410 3.89 25.76 -16.06
C LEU A 410 3.93 27.03 -16.91
N THR A 411 3.04 27.13 -17.90
CA THR A 411 2.79 28.38 -18.61
C THR A 411 1.30 28.67 -18.66
N GLU A 412 0.93 29.95 -18.69
CA GLU A 412 -0.46 30.40 -18.87
C GLU A 412 -0.55 31.13 -20.21
N ARG A 413 -1.57 30.79 -20.99
CA ARG A 413 -1.79 31.37 -22.32
C ARG A 413 -3.26 31.45 -22.65
N ASP A 414 -3.73 32.62 -23.06
CA ASP A 414 -5.10 32.84 -23.57
C ASP A 414 -6.19 32.35 -22.58
N GLY A 415 -5.91 32.44 -21.26
CA GLY A 415 -6.77 31.97 -20.17
C GLY A 415 -6.66 30.47 -19.85
N ARG A 416 -5.75 29.74 -20.50
CA ARG A 416 -5.53 28.29 -20.34
C ARG A 416 -4.22 28.00 -19.65
N ILE A 417 -4.20 26.91 -18.89
CA ILE A 417 -3.01 26.41 -18.20
C ILE A 417 -2.34 25.36 -19.09
N LEU A 418 -1.04 25.47 -19.30
CA LEU A 418 -0.24 24.50 -20.04
C LEU A 418 0.80 23.90 -19.11
N LEU A 419 0.75 22.58 -18.92
CA LEU A 419 1.75 21.80 -18.21
C LEU A 419 2.60 21.01 -19.21
N THR A 420 3.88 21.36 -19.32
CA THR A 420 4.82 20.71 -20.25
C THR A 420 5.80 19.83 -19.48
N GLY A 421 5.98 18.58 -19.91
CA GLY A 421 6.92 17.62 -19.33
C GLY A 421 7.67 16.85 -20.41
N ARG A 422 8.83 16.29 -20.05
CA ARG A 422 9.67 15.56 -21.01
C ARG A 422 10.39 14.36 -20.41
N TYR A 423 10.46 13.31 -21.22
CA TYR A 423 11.12 12.04 -20.97
C TYR A 423 12.26 11.80 -21.98
N ASP A 424 13.47 11.55 -21.47
CA ASP A 424 14.70 11.31 -22.24
C ASP A 424 15.31 9.91 -21.99
N GLY A 425 14.54 8.98 -21.42
CA GLY A 425 14.98 7.59 -21.24
C GLY A 425 15.08 6.82 -22.56
N GLY A 426 14.09 7.00 -23.43
CA GLY A 426 13.88 6.15 -24.60
C GLY A 426 13.18 4.83 -24.24
N TYR A 427 12.95 3.98 -25.24
CA TYR A 427 12.04 2.83 -25.10
C TYR A 427 12.74 1.52 -25.45
N GLY A 428 12.90 0.65 -24.44
CA GLY A 428 13.82 -0.48 -24.49
C GLY A 428 15.24 -0.10 -24.95
N ASP A 429 15.98 -1.05 -25.51
CA ASP A 429 17.30 -0.81 -26.11
C ASP A 429 17.18 -0.29 -27.56
N ALA A 430 16.24 -0.83 -28.33
CA ALA A 430 16.08 -0.54 -29.76
C ALA A 430 15.72 0.92 -30.06
N TYR A 431 15.04 1.60 -29.11
CA TYR A 431 14.58 2.98 -29.27
C TYR A 431 15.11 3.90 -28.15
N ALA A 432 16.29 3.59 -27.60
CA ALA A 432 16.94 4.37 -26.54
C ALA A 432 17.28 5.83 -26.92
N GLY A 433 17.22 6.19 -28.21
CA GLY A 433 17.45 7.54 -28.70
C GLY A 433 16.19 8.42 -28.85
N ILE A 434 14.99 7.84 -28.73
CA ILE A 434 13.73 8.59 -28.84
C ILE A 434 13.48 9.40 -27.57
N ARG A 435 12.96 10.62 -27.74
CA ARG A 435 12.56 11.51 -26.65
C ARG A 435 11.09 11.86 -26.80
N HIS A 436 10.39 11.94 -25.68
CA HIS A 436 8.96 12.25 -25.63
C HIS A 436 8.74 13.51 -24.82
N GLU A 437 8.06 14.49 -25.40
CA GLU A 437 7.62 15.73 -24.77
C GLU A 437 6.09 15.75 -24.83
N ARG A 438 5.45 15.96 -23.68
CA ARG A 438 3.99 16.06 -23.54
C ARG A 438 3.64 17.42 -22.98
N THR A 439 2.67 18.10 -23.60
CA THR A 439 2.05 19.31 -23.06
C THR A 439 0.56 19.05 -22.88
N ILE A 440 0.05 19.21 -21.66
CA ILE A 440 -1.39 19.17 -21.39
C ILE A 440 -1.89 20.61 -21.31
N GLU A 441 -2.63 21.03 -22.33
CA GLU A 441 -3.40 22.27 -22.31
C GLU A 441 -4.71 22.01 -21.56
N CYS A 442 -5.02 22.88 -20.60
CA CYS A 442 -6.07 22.68 -19.62
C CYS A 442 -6.97 23.92 -19.53
N ASN A 443 -8.27 23.68 -19.71
CA ASN A 443 -9.33 24.63 -19.42
C ASN A 443 -10.23 24.01 -18.33
N MET A 444 -10.04 24.45 -17.08
CA MET A 444 -10.76 23.92 -15.92
C MET A 444 -12.22 24.34 -15.89
N ASP A 445 -12.58 25.50 -16.46
CA ASP A 445 -13.95 26.02 -16.43
C ASP A 445 -14.88 25.21 -17.34
N ASP A 446 -14.41 24.86 -18.55
CA ASP A 446 -15.17 24.10 -19.55
C ASP A 446 -14.96 22.57 -19.47
N ALA A 447 -14.21 22.07 -18.49
CA ALA A 447 -13.82 20.65 -18.37
C ALA A 447 -13.26 20.06 -19.69
N HIS A 448 -12.33 20.79 -20.30
CA HIS A 448 -11.74 20.44 -21.60
C HIS A 448 -10.21 20.51 -21.55
N TRP A 449 -9.56 19.45 -22.02
CA TRP A 449 -8.12 19.30 -22.08
C TRP A 449 -7.66 18.89 -23.47
N VAL A 450 -6.46 19.32 -23.87
CA VAL A 450 -5.79 18.83 -25.08
C VAL A 450 -4.42 18.31 -24.69
N VAL A 451 -4.18 17.02 -24.96
CA VAL A 451 -2.87 16.39 -24.76
C VAL A 451 -2.12 16.50 -26.07
N HIS A 452 -1.07 17.31 -26.09
CA HIS A 452 -0.15 17.44 -27.21
C HIS A 452 1.09 16.58 -26.95
N ASP A 453 1.33 15.61 -27.81
CA ASP A 453 2.49 14.74 -27.74
C ASP A 453 3.45 15.02 -28.90
N LYS A 454 4.74 15.04 -28.59
CA LYS A 454 5.84 15.20 -29.54
C LYS A 454 6.88 14.11 -29.29
N LEU A 455 7.23 13.40 -30.36
CA LEU A 455 8.32 12.42 -30.34
C LEU A 455 9.46 12.92 -31.24
N ASP A 456 10.63 13.14 -30.64
CA ASP A 456 11.87 13.43 -31.37
C ASP A 456 12.68 12.15 -31.56
N GLY A 457 13.19 11.93 -32.77
CA GLY A 457 13.99 10.77 -33.15
C GLY A 457 14.15 10.70 -34.67
N GLU A 458 14.58 9.54 -35.18
CA GLU A 458 14.77 9.30 -36.62
C GLU A 458 14.08 8.01 -37.06
N GLY A 459 13.67 7.94 -38.33
CA GLY A 459 13.09 6.75 -38.95
C GLY A 459 11.56 6.68 -38.87
N ILE A 460 11.02 5.52 -39.26
CA ILE A 460 9.61 5.16 -39.13
C ILE A 460 9.52 4.16 -37.98
N VAL A 461 8.65 4.41 -37.00
CA VAL A 461 8.47 3.56 -35.83
C VAL A 461 6.98 3.30 -35.53
N PRO A 462 6.62 2.08 -35.09
CA PRO A 462 5.32 1.81 -34.50
C PRO A 462 5.19 2.49 -33.14
N VAL A 463 4.21 3.38 -33.01
CA VAL A 463 3.83 4.10 -31.79
C VAL A 463 2.53 3.52 -31.25
N GLU A 464 2.47 3.30 -29.95
CA GLU A 464 1.26 2.93 -29.22
C GLU A 464 1.01 3.97 -28.11
N LEU A 465 0.00 4.84 -28.29
CA LEU A 465 -0.49 5.76 -27.27
C LEU A 465 -1.58 5.06 -26.45
N ARG A 466 -1.44 5.08 -25.13
CA ARG A 466 -2.35 4.38 -24.20
C ARG A 466 -3.03 5.37 -23.25
N PHE A 467 -4.28 5.07 -22.90
CA PHE A 467 -5.01 5.71 -21.81
C PHE A 467 -5.58 4.62 -20.91
N GLN A 468 -5.19 4.61 -19.63
CA GLN A 468 -5.76 3.75 -18.61
C GLN A 468 -6.94 4.50 -17.95
N LEU A 469 -8.14 3.94 -18.09
CA LEU A 469 -9.35 4.47 -17.48
C LEU A 469 -9.65 3.72 -16.18
N ALA A 470 -10.40 4.36 -15.29
CA ALA A 470 -11.02 3.68 -14.16
C ALA A 470 -12.18 2.78 -14.65
N PRO A 471 -12.57 1.73 -13.89
CA PRO A 471 -13.68 0.83 -14.25
C PRO A 471 -14.93 1.61 -14.65
N SER A 472 -15.48 1.36 -15.84
CA SER A 472 -16.48 2.24 -16.45
C SER A 472 -17.18 1.62 -17.66
N ASN A 473 -18.38 2.11 -17.96
CA ASN A 473 -19.07 1.75 -19.20
C ASN A 473 -18.52 2.59 -20.36
N TRP A 474 -18.09 1.95 -21.44
CA TRP A 474 -17.45 2.62 -22.57
C TRP A 474 -18.02 2.21 -23.93
N VAL A 475 -17.81 3.07 -24.93
CA VAL A 475 -18.15 2.83 -26.34
C VAL A 475 -17.01 3.40 -27.21
N LEU A 476 -16.58 2.66 -28.23
CA LEU A 476 -15.62 3.12 -29.24
C LEU A 476 -16.34 3.23 -30.60
N GLU A 477 -16.40 4.44 -31.14
CA GLU A 477 -17.04 4.76 -32.43
C GLU A 477 -16.04 5.47 -33.35
N GLY A 478 -15.42 4.72 -34.27
CA GLY A 478 -14.43 5.29 -35.20
C GLY A 478 -13.23 5.88 -34.45
N ASN A 479 -13.07 7.20 -34.55
CA ASN A 479 -11.98 7.95 -33.92
C ASN A 479 -12.36 8.63 -32.57
N ARG A 480 -13.47 8.17 -31.96
CA ARG A 480 -14.00 8.69 -30.70
C ARG A 480 -14.25 7.58 -29.71
N PHE A 481 -13.66 7.70 -28.52
CA PHE A 481 -13.94 6.85 -27.36
C PHE A 481 -14.79 7.64 -26.36
N VAL A 482 -15.83 7.01 -25.82
CA VAL A 482 -16.74 7.62 -24.83
C VAL A 482 -16.79 6.72 -23.61
N CYS A 483 -16.60 7.30 -22.43
CA CYS A 483 -16.65 6.63 -21.13
C CYS A 483 -17.70 7.32 -20.23
N ARG A 484 -18.46 6.54 -19.46
CA ARG A 484 -19.47 7.03 -18.50
C ARG A 484 -19.16 6.54 -17.10
N ARG A 485 -19.17 7.48 -16.15
CA ARG A 485 -19.04 7.24 -14.70
C ARG A 485 -19.92 8.24 -13.95
N GLY A 486 -20.61 7.77 -12.91
CA GLY A 486 -21.58 8.57 -12.16
C GLY A 486 -22.57 9.32 -13.05
N GLU A 487 -22.65 10.64 -12.88
CA GLU A 487 -23.44 11.56 -13.70
C GLU A 487 -22.57 12.35 -14.70
N ALA A 488 -21.44 11.79 -15.14
CA ALA A 488 -20.50 12.43 -16.06
C ALA A 488 -20.07 11.50 -17.20
N ARG A 489 -19.73 12.12 -18.33
CA ARG A 489 -19.32 11.45 -19.57
C ARG A 489 -18.03 12.07 -20.10
N LEU A 490 -16.97 11.28 -20.14
CA LEU A 490 -15.71 11.63 -20.80
C LEU A 490 -15.77 11.23 -22.28
N THR A 491 -15.27 12.11 -23.14
CA THR A 491 -15.05 11.89 -24.57
C THR A 491 -13.57 12.08 -24.89
N LEU A 492 -12.97 11.09 -25.55
CA LEU A 492 -11.61 11.13 -26.11
C LEU A 492 -11.73 11.13 -27.64
N GLU A 493 -11.29 12.21 -28.30
CA GLU A 493 -11.22 12.30 -29.75
C GLU A 493 -9.76 12.36 -30.23
N PHE A 494 -9.45 11.56 -31.24
CA PHE A 494 -8.10 11.39 -31.78
C PHE A 494 -8.10 11.38 -33.32
N GLY A 495 -6.92 11.49 -33.92
CA GLY A 495 -6.76 11.52 -35.37
C GLY A 495 -7.12 10.20 -36.07
N SER A 496 -7.45 10.27 -37.36
CA SER A 496 -7.83 9.11 -38.17
C SER A 496 -6.65 8.20 -38.59
N GLU A 497 -5.42 8.62 -38.31
CA GLU A 497 -4.20 7.83 -38.46
C GLU A 497 -4.09 6.67 -37.45
N TRP A 498 -4.86 6.72 -36.36
CA TRP A 498 -4.78 5.74 -35.27
C TRP A 498 -5.70 4.54 -35.47
N GLN A 499 -5.13 3.33 -35.39
CA GLN A 499 -5.89 2.11 -35.16
C GLN A 499 -6.23 2.00 -33.67
N ALA A 500 -7.49 2.23 -33.32
CA ALA A 500 -7.98 2.13 -31.95
C ALA A 500 -8.39 0.69 -31.58
N ALA A 501 -8.06 0.30 -30.35
CA ALA A 501 -8.57 -0.89 -29.67
C ALA A 501 -8.78 -0.56 -28.19
N VAL A 502 -9.69 -1.27 -27.52
CA VAL A 502 -9.86 -1.18 -26.06
C VAL A 502 -9.62 -2.57 -25.48
N TYR A 503 -8.81 -2.62 -24.43
CA TYR A 503 -8.51 -3.83 -23.67
C TYR A 503 -9.07 -3.71 -22.27
N GLU A 504 -9.70 -4.78 -21.78
CA GLU A 504 -10.34 -4.82 -20.46
C GLU A 504 -10.22 -6.27 -19.95
N GLY A 505 -9.51 -6.47 -18.83
CA GLY A 505 -9.29 -7.78 -18.23
C GLY A 505 -8.43 -8.76 -19.05
N GLN A 506 -7.59 -8.26 -19.99
CA GLN A 506 -6.78 -9.15 -20.84
C GLN A 506 -5.56 -9.68 -20.08
N MET A 507 -5.28 -10.99 -20.20
CA MET A 507 -4.14 -11.63 -19.50
C MET A 507 -2.91 -11.89 -20.37
N SER A 508 -3.07 -12.02 -21.70
CA SER A 508 -1.99 -12.41 -22.62
C SER A 508 -2.02 -11.61 -23.93
N PRO A 509 -1.20 -10.55 -24.08
CA PRO A 509 -0.44 -9.87 -23.02
C PRO A 509 -1.39 -9.22 -22.00
N LYS A 510 -0.88 -8.93 -20.79
CA LYS A 510 -1.68 -8.23 -19.77
C LYS A 510 -2.05 -6.82 -20.24
N SER A 511 -3.32 -6.44 -20.11
CA SER A 511 -3.82 -5.11 -20.50
C SER A 511 -5.21 -4.84 -19.92
N GLY A 512 -5.45 -3.62 -19.42
CA GLY A 512 -6.76 -3.18 -18.95
C GLY A 512 -7.14 -3.74 -17.58
N TRP A 513 -6.33 -3.46 -16.57
CA TRP A 513 -6.57 -3.85 -15.17
C TRP A 513 -6.36 -2.65 -14.26
N TYR A 514 -7.14 -2.57 -13.20
CA TYR A 514 -7.08 -1.54 -12.17
C TYR A 514 -7.10 -2.17 -10.79
N SER A 515 -6.35 -1.58 -9.86
CA SER A 515 -6.26 -1.96 -8.46
C SER A 515 -6.56 -0.75 -7.59
N SER A 516 -7.78 -0.72 -7.02
CA SER A 516 -8.21 0.33 -6.08
C SER A 516 -7.48 0.27 -4.73
N GLY A 517 -6.93 -0.89 -4.39
CA GLY A 517 -6.07 -1.10 -3.22
C GLY A 517 -5.56 -2.52 -3.10
N LEU A 518 -4.85 -2.80 -1.99
CA LEU A 518 -4.20 -4.09 -1.74
C LEU A 518 -5.15 -5.28 -1.92
N ASN A 519 -4.64 -6.34 -2.57
CA ASN A 519 -5.36 -7.58 -2.86
C ASN A 519 -6.66 -7.41 -3.70
N THR A 520 -6.93 -6.21 -4.22
CA THR A 520 -8.09 -5.94 -5.09
C THR A 520 -7.61 -5.65 -6.50
N ILE A 521 -8.15 -6.37 -7.48
CA ILE A 521 -7.88 -6.11 -8.90
C ILE A 521 -9.11 -6.43 -9.74
N GLU A 522 -9.44 -5.54 -10.67
CA GLU A 522 -10.62 -5.66 -11.53
C GLU A 522 -10.30 -5.23 -12.97
N PRO A 523 -11.06 -5.74 -13.97
CA PRO A 523 -10.97 -5.24 -15.34
C PRO A 523 -11.29 -3.75 -15.41
N ALA A 524 -10.51 -2.99 -16.17
CA ALA A 524 -10.77 -1.58 -16.44
C ALA A 524 -10.36 -1.21 -17.87
N PRO A 525 -11.06 -0.29 -18.54
CA PRO A 525 -10.79 -0.02 -19.94
C PRO A 525 -9.41 0.61 -20.15
N CYS A 526 -8.62 0.05 -21.04
CA CYS A 526 -7.40 0.67 -21.55
C CYS A 526 -7.55 0.91 -23.05
N LEU A 527 -7.69 2.18 -23.44
CA LEU A 527 -7.71 2.60 -24.84
C LEU A 527 -6.27 2.57 -25.37
N SER A 528 -6.05 1.81 -26.44
CA SER A 528 -4.78 1.68 -27.15
C SER A 528 -4.94 2.20 -28.56
N LEU A 529 -4.16 3.21 -28.92
CA LEU A 529 -4.12 3.82 -30.25
C LEU A 529 -2.77 3.47 -30.90
N LYS A 530 -2.80 2.78 -32.04
CA LYS A 530 -1.60 2.28 -32.75
C LYS A 530 -1.43 2.90 -34.13
N ALA A 531 -0.22 3.36 -34.45
CA ALA A 531 0.12 3.90 -35.77
C ALA A 531 1.62 3.71 -36.09
N GLU A 532 1.96 3.59 -37.38
CA GLU A 532 3.34 3.73 -37.86
C GLU A 532 3.62 5.21 -38.12
N MET A 533 4.62 5.79 -37.44
CA MET A 533 4.90 7.22 -37.47
C MET A 533 6.32 7.52 -37.93
N THR A 534 6.47 8.52 -38.81
CA THR A 534 7.79 9.04 -39.23
C THR A 534 8.23 10.12 -38.25
N LEU A 535 9.40 9.95 -37.63
CA LEU A 535 9.95 10.90 -36.66
C LEU A 535 10.75 12.04 -37.32
N PRO A 536 10.77 13.26 -36.73
CA PRO A 536 9.99 13.67 -35.55
C PRO A 536 8.51 13.90 -35.89
N VAL A 537 7.62 13.54 -34.95
CA VAL A 537 6.16 13.64 -35.12
C VAL A 537 5.52 14.45 -33.99
N ARG A 538 4.38 15.08 -34.29
CA ARG A 538 3.47 15.66 -33.31
C ARG A 538 2.04 15.18 -33.60
N PHE A 539 1.30 14.90 -32.55
CA PHE A 539 -0.13 14.58 -32.61
C PHE A 539 -0.84 15.13 -31.37
N SER A 540 -2.16 15.06 -31.33
CA SER A 540 -2.93 15.56 -30.19
C SER A 540 -4.19 14.75 -29.97
N THR A 541 -4.60 14.65 -28.71
CA THR A 541 -5.84 14.01 -28.29
C THR A 541 -6.67 15.01 -27.51
N HIS A 542 -7.93 15.17 -27.91
CA HIS A 542 -8.88 16.04 -27.24
C HIS A 542 -9.64 15.25 -26.17
N ILE A 543 -9.81 15.85 -25.00
CA ILE A 543 -10.53 15.28 -23.87
C ILE A 543 -11.58 16.29 -23.42
N GLU A 544 -12.85 15.92 -23.52
CA GLU A 544 -13.97 16.71 -23.01
C GLU A 544 -14.73 15.88 -21.99
N VAL A 545 -15.03 16.43 -20.82
CA VAL A 545 -15.97 15.82 -19.88
C VAL A 545 -17.20 16.70 -19.77
N CYS A 546 -18.38 16.11 -19.98
CA CYS A 546 -19.65 16.79 -19.75
C CYS A 546 -20.36 16.15 -18.54
N PRO A 547 -21.12 16.90 -17.73
CA PRO A 547 -22.15 16.31 -16.90
C PRO A 547 -23.23 15.72 -17.82
N GLU A 548 -23.56 14.45 -17.62
CA GLU A 548 -24.64 13.76 -18.30
C GLU A 548 -25.61 13.28 -17.22
N PRO A 549 -26.64 14.09 -16.87
CA PRO A 549 -27.60 13.73 -15.86
C PRO A 549 -28.19 12.36 -16.17
N SER A 550 -28.18 11.47 -15.19
CA SER A 550 -28.85 10.19 -15.31
C SER A 550 -30.27 10.44 -15.80
N ALA A 551 -30.66 9.82 -16.91
CA ALA A 551 -31.94 10.10 -17.56
C ALA A 551 -33.06 9.75 -16.57
N ARG A 552 -33.59 10.77 -15.89
CA ARG A 552 -34.65 10.59 -14.89
C ARG A 552 -35.78 9.82 -15.54
N ILE A 553 -36.00 8.59 -15.09
CA ILE A 553 -37.22 7.86 -15.40
C ILE A 553 -38.35 8.75 -14.89
N ALA A 554 -39.12 9.30 -15.84
CA ALA A 554 -40.17 10.26 -15.54
C ALA A 554 -41.33 9.55 -14.87
N PHE A 555 -41.25 9.42 -13.54
CA PHE A 555 -42.43 9.29 -12.70
C PHE A 555 -43.13 10.64 -12.64
N ASP A 556 -43.89 10.93 -13.70
CA ASP A 556 -44.83 12.02 -13.73
C ASP A 556 -46.11 11.57 -12.99
N GLY A 557 -46.51 12.26 -11.91
CA GLY A 557 -47.75 11.91 -11.19
C GLY A 557 -47.79 12.05 -9.67
N GLN A 558 -47.64 13.28 -9.17
CA GLN A 558 -48.25 13.81 -7.93
C GLN A 558 -47.70 13.41 -6.53
N LEU A 559 -47.19 14.47 -5.87
CA LEU A 559 -46.77 14.60 -4.47
C LEU A 559 -47.85 14.25 -3.43
N SER A 560 -47.42 13.79 -2.24
CA SER A 560 -47.77 14.47 -0.97
C SER A 560 -46.93 14.02 0.25
N ASN A 561 -46.33 15.02 0.90
CA ASN A 561 -45.87 15.17 2.30
C ASN A 561 -45.84 13.98 3.28
N VAL A 562 -44.74 13.86 4.07
CA VAL A 562 -44.63 14.13 5.54
C VAL A 562 -43.21 13.70 6.01
N PRO A 563 -42.60 14.31 7.08
CA PRO A 563 -41.15 14.57 7.09
C PRO A 563 -40.30 13.74 8.08
N ALA A 564 -39.03 14.14 8.17
CA ALA A 564 -37.90 13.59 8.94
C ALA A 564 -38.18 13.07 10.38
N ASN A 565 -37.51 11.96 10.74
CA ASN A 565 -36.74 11.77 12.00
C ASN A 565 -36.12 10.35 12.10
N ALA A 566 -35.34 10.14 13.17
CA ALA A 566 -34.59 8.93 13.59
C ALA A 566 -33.28 8.70 12.80
N GLU A 567 -32.13 9.16 13.30
CA GLU A 567 -31.37 8.74 14.50
C GLU A 567 -30.75 7.34 14.41
N SER A 568 -29.46 7.32 14.77
CA SER A 568 -28.61 6.15 14.89
C SER A 568 -29.02 5.23 16.04
N THR A 569 -29.00 3.92 15.80
CA THR A 569 -28.77 2.93 16.88
C THR A 569 -27.79 1.85 16.45
N SER A 570 -26.69 1.79 17.19
CA SER A 570 -25.71 0.71 17.28
C SER A 570 -26.30 -0.72 17.23
N GLY A 571 -25.67 -1.61 16.45
CA GLY A 571 -25.95 -3.05 16.45
C GLY A 571 -24.77 -3.89 16.96
N GLY A 572 -24.81 -4.28 18.23
CA GLY A 572 -23.90 -5.29 18.81
C GLY A 572 -24.26 -6.73 18.42
N PRO A 573 -23.46 -7.73 18.82
CA PRO A 573 -23.32 -8.98 18.07
C PRO A 573 -24.44 -10.01 18.28
N PHE A 574 -24.81 -10.70 17.20
CA PHE A 574 -25.75 -11.82 17.23
C PHE A 574 -25.09 -13.11 17.73
N MET A 575 -25.54 -13.60 18.89
CA MET A 575 -25.15 -14.92 19.40
C MET A 575 -25.81 -16.06 18.62
N SER A 576 -25.02 -17.09 18.28
CA SER A 576 -25.52 -18.32 17.68
C SER A 576 -26.36 -19.16 18.65
N ARG A 577 -27.53 -19.65 18.21
CA ARG A 577 -28.23 -20.76 18.88
C ARG A 577 -28.77 -21.77 17.87
N LYS A 578 -28.47 -23.05 18.13
CA LYS A 578 -28.71 -24.21 17.24
C LYS A 578 -30.21 -24.54 17.09
N PRO A 579 -30.62 -25.14 15.96
CA PRO A 579 -32.03 -25.46 15.68
C PRO A 579 -32.54 -26.68 16.47
N ARG A 580 -33.85 -26.73 16.73
CA ARG A 580 -34.56 -27.94 17.20
C ARG A 580 -35.87 -28.13 16.43
N HIS A 581 -35.82 -28.93 15.36
CA HIS A 581 -37.03 -29.54 14.78
C HIS A 581 -37.55 -30.70 15.65
N LYS A 582 -38.88 -30.82 15.77
CA LYS A 582 -39.66 -32.08 15.78
C LYS A 582 -41.16 -31.75 15.60
N PRO A 583 -42.03 -32.69 15.17
CA PRO A 583 -42.60 -32.54 13.84
C PRO A 583 -44.14 -32.49 13.77
N VAL A 584 -44.64 -32.12 12.60
CA VAL A 584 -46.06 -32.07 12.21
C VAL A 584 -46.65 -33.48 11.98
N LYS A 585 -47.90 -33.69 12.42
CA LYS A 585 -49.01 -34.53 11.86
C LYS A 585 -50.08 -34.75 12.94
N THR A 586 -51.40 -34.78 12.70
CA THR A 586 -52.28 -34.41 11.56
C THR A 586 -53.71 -34.24 12.11
N ALA A 587 -54.62 -33.60 11.37
CA ALA A 587 -55.99 -33.32 11.82
C ALA A 587 -56.92 -34.55 11.89
N SER A 588 -57.90 -34.54 12.81
CA SER A 588 -59.35 -34.52 12.48
C SER A 588 -60.25 -34.78 13.71
N GLY A 589 -61.48 -34.24 13.72
CA GLY A 589 -62.64 -34.96 14.29
C GLY A 589 -63.34 -34.43 15.56
N ALA A 590 -64.27 -33.48 15.36
CA ALA A 590 -65.67 -33.52 15.88
C ALA A 590 -66.07 -33.23 17.35
N ALA A 591 -67.15 -32.43 17.44
CA ALA A 591 -68.33 -32.53 18.31
C ALA A 591 -68.33 -32.02 19.78
N SER A 592 -68.68 -30.73 19.91
CA SER A 592 -69.73 -30.15 20.77
C SER A 592 -70.29 -30.90 22.01
N LYS A 593 -70.43 -30.15 23.13
CA LYS A 593 -71.75 -29.82 23.75
C LYS A 593 -71.61 -28.68 24.78
N ALA A 594 -72.63 -27.83 24.88
CA ALA A 594 -72.83 -26.83 25.95
C ALA A 594 -73.30 -27.52 27.27
N PRO A 595 -73.50 -26.83 28.42
CA PRO A 595 -74.79 -26.16 28.66
C PRO A 595 -74.87 -25.01 29.72
N VAL A 596 -76.10 -24.49 29.91
CA VAL A 596 -76.71 -23.78 31.09
C VAL A 596 -76.53 -22.25 31.22
N ALA A 597 -77.62 -21.62 31.71
CA ALA A 597 -77.83 -20.19 31.96
C ALA A 597 -78.10 -19.92 33.47
N ASP A 598 -78.13 -18.65 33.91
CA ASP A 598 -79.33 -17.99 34.45
C ASP A 598 -79.02 -16.61 35.11
N ALA A 599 -80.09 -15.82 35.33
CA ALA A 599 -80.08 -14.47 35.89
C ALA A 599 -79.92 -14.42 37.43
N PRO A 600 -80.00 -13.23 38.07
CA PRO A 600 -81.26 -12.98 38.79
C PRO A 600 -81.74 -11.51 38.97
N SER A 601 -83.02 -11.42 39.35
CA SER A 601 -83.67 -10.45 40.25
C SER A 601 -84.03 -9.02 39.80
N ALA A 602 -85.28 -8.66 40.06
CA ALA A 602 -85.84 -7.32 40.22
C ALA A 602 -87.01 -7.38 41.23
N ASP A 603 -87.20 -6.31 42.01
CA ASP A 603 -88.34 -5.94 42.89
C ASP A 603 -87.90 -4.63 43.61
N GLN A 604 -88.66 -3.57 43.94
CA GLN A 604 -90.10 -3.22 44.05
C GLN A 604 -90.20 -1.66 43.98
N GLU A 605 -91.32 -0.92 43.79
CA GLU A 605 -92.70 -1.15 43.34
C GLU A 605 -93.38 0.22 42.98
N SER A 606 -94.69 0.23 42.66
CA SER A 606 -95.61 1.39 42.50
C SER A 606 -95.48 2.27 41.22
N GLY A 607 -96.56 2.71 40.57
CA GLY A 607 -97.99 2.39 40.77
C GLY A 607 -98.95 3.17 39.85
N ALA A 608 -100.24 2.84 39.92
CA ALA A 608 -101.40 3.44 39.24
C ALA A 608 -101.62 3.16 37.73
N ALA A 609 -102.90 2.99 37.37
CA ALA A 609 -103.39 2.66 36.03
C ALA A 609 -104.34 3.75 35.50
N ALA A 610 -104.45 3.88 34.17
CA ALA A 610 -105.59 4.46 33.47
C ALA A 610 -105.64 3.98 32.01
N GLU A 611 -106.85 3.89 31.46
CA GLU A 611 -107.13 3.59 30.05
C GLU A 611 -106.81 4.83 29.17
N GLU A 612 -106.56 4.65 27.86
CA GLU A 612 -107.49 4.99 26.76
C GLU A 612 -106.83 4.78 25.37
N LYS A 613 -107.53 5.10 24.28
CA LYS A 613 -107.28 4.59 22.92
C LYS A 613 -106.42 5.48 22.00
N ALA A 614 -105.78 4.79 21.04
CA ALA A 614 -105.50 5.19 19.65
C ALA A 614 -104.44 6.29 19.35
N SER A 615 -103.51 5.99 18.43
CA SER A 615 -103.06 6.90 17.34
C SER A 615 -102.07 6.24 16.36
N ASP A 616 -102.40 6.33 15.06
CA ASP A 616 -101.57 6.34 13.84
C ASP A 616 -100.19 5.64 13.71
N GLY A 617 -100.12 4.75 12.71
CA GLY A 617 -98.93 4.01 12.29
C GLY A 617 -97.89 4.78 11.46
N LYS A 618 -97.45 5.96 11.93
CA LYS A 618 -96.26 6.65 11.41
C LYS A 618 -94.91 6.15 11.97
N PRO A 619 -94.76 5.85 13.28
CA PRO A 619 -93.44 5.54 13.87
C PRO A 619 -92.73 4.31 13.29
N LEU A 620 -93.49 3.31 12.84
CA LEU A 620 -92.93 2.01 12.42
C LEU A 620 -92.14 2.09 11.11
N LYS A 621 -92.55 2.98 10.18
CA LYS A 621 -91.86 3.15 8.88
C LYS A 621 -90.50 3.82 9.05
N ASP A 622 -90.43 4.85 9.87
CA ASP A 622 -89.20 5.61 10.10
C ASP A 622 -88.18 4.79 10.90
N ALA A 623 -88.66 3.95 11.83
CA ALA A 623 -87.83 2.95 12.52
C ALA A 623 -87.26 1.89 11.56
N PHE A 624 -88.06 1.40 10.60
CA PHE A 624 -87.60 0.44 9.61
C PHE A 624 -86.58 1.05 8.63
N ALA A 625 -86.81 2.29 8.19
CA ALA A 625 -85.88 3.03 7.33
C ALA A 625 -84.52 3.25 8.01
N ARG A 626 -84.51 3.74 9.26
CA ARG A 626 -83.27 3.86 10.06
C ARG A 626 -82.55 2.53 10.26
N MET A 627 -83.30 1.43 10.46
CA MET A 627 -82.69 0.11 10.61
C MET A 627 -82.06 -0.39 9.30
N GLN A 628 -82.68 -0.10 8.14
CA GLN A 628 -82.08 -0.38 6.83
C GLN A 628 -80.84 0.48 6.57
N GLU A 629 -80.85 1.76 6.97
CA GLU A 629 -79.72 2.69 6.84
C GLU A 629 -78.51 2.21 7.67
N ILE A 630 -78.72 1.91 8.95
CA ILE A 630 -77.69 1.34 9.85
C ILE A 630 -77.17 -0.01 9.34
N LEU A 631 -78.04 -0.86 8.77
CA LEU A 631 -77.62 -2.14 8.18
C LEU A 631 -76.79 -1.94 6.91
N SER A 632 -77.16 -0.99 6.04
CA SER A 632 -76.36 -0.66 4.84
C SER A 632 -74.99 -0.13 5.22
N GLU A 633 -74.93 0.89 6.09
CA GLU A 633 -73.68 1.49 6.57
C GLU A 633 -72.74 0.43 7.19
N ARG A 634 -73.30 -0.52 7.92
CA ARG A 634 -72.54 -1.63 8.53
C ARG A 634 -72.13 -2.72 7.54
N ILE A 635 -72.91 -2.97 6.49
CA ILE A 635 -72.54 -3.84 5.37
C ILE A 635 -71.40 -3.21 4.58
N ASP A 636 -71.49 -1.92 4.23
CA ASP A 636 -70.49 -1.20 3.47
C ASP A 636 -69.17 -1.07 4.27
N THR A 637 -69.25 -0.69 5.56
CA THR A 637 -68.08 -0.72 6.47
C THR A 637 -67.43 -2.11 6.57
N THR A 638 -68.22 -3.19 6.47
CA THR A 638 -67.68 -4.57 6.51
C THR A 638 -67.06 -4.97 5.17
N ARG A 639 -67.65 -4.55 4.05
CA ARG A 639 -67.11 -4.71 2.68
C ARG A 639 -65.76 -4.01 2.55
N ASP A 640 -65.66 -2.75 3.00
CA ASP A 640 -64.41 -1.97 2.91
C ASP A 640 -63.29 -2.59 3.75
N LYS A 641 -63.61 -3.12 4.94
CA LYS A 641 -62.67 -3.91 5.74
C LYS A 641 -62.25 -5.20 5.06
N LEU A 642 -63.15 -5.87 4.34
CA LEU A 642 -62.83 -7.09 3.60
C LEU A 642 -61.85 -6.79 2.45
N LEU A 643 -62.13 -5.74 1.66
CA LEU A 643 -61.27 -5.28 0.56
C LEU A 643 -59.88 -4.82 1.06
N SER A 644 -59.83 -4.11 2.19
CA SER A 644 -58.58 -3.71 2.83
C SER A 644 -57.75 -4.92 3.29
N ASN A 645 -58.40 -5.94 3.85
CA ASN A 645 -57.75 -7.20 4.24
C ASN A 645 -57.27 -8.00 3.02
N GLU A 646 -58.03 -8.03 1.93
CA GLU A 646 -57.64 -8.68 0.67
C GLU A 646 -56.39 -8.00 0.07
N ALA A 647 -56.35 -6.67 0.04
CA ALA A 647 -55.15 -5.92 -0.38
C ALA A 647 -53.95 -6.10 0.57
N ALA A 648 -54.18 -6.30 1.88
CA ALA A 648 -53.11 -6.67 2.82
C ALA A 648 -52.59 -8.09 2.57
N PHE A 649 -53.47 -9.04 2.22
CA PHE A 649 -53.10 -10.42 1.91
C PHE A 649 -52.29 -10.54 0.61
N SER A 650 -52.66 -9.80 -0.43
CA SER A 650 -51.87 -9.73 -1.67
C SER A 650 -50.45 -9.22 -1.44
N ARG A 651 -50.28 -8.17 -0.62
CA ARG A 651 -48.93 -7.66 -0.25
C ARG A 651 -48.13 -8.67 0.57
N LEU A 652 -48.77 -9.45 1.44
CA LEU A 652 -48.11 -10.53 2.17
C LEU A 652 -47.57 -11.62 1.22
N LEU A 653 -48.34 -12.01 0.21
CA LEU A 653 -47.89 -12.97 -0.82
C LEU A 653 -46.73 -12.43 -1.67
N GLU A 654 -46.73 -11.13 -2.01
CA GLU A 654 -45.62 -10.49 -2.71
C GLU A 654 -44.34 -10.41 -1.87
N HIS A 655 -44.47 -10.16 -0.56
CA HIS A 655 -43.35 -10.24 0.38
C HIS A 655 -42.83 -11.67 0.54
N GLU A 656 -43.70 -12.67 0.67
CA GLU A 656 -43.32 -14.09 0.79
C GLU A 656 -42.59 -14.58 -0.47
N ALA A 657 -43.06 -14.21 -1.67
CA ALA A 657 -42.37 -14.47 -2.93
C ALA A 657 -41.02 -13.72 -3.06
N THR A 658 -40.85 -12.61 -2.35
CA THR A 658 -39.58 -11.85 -2.33
C THR A 658 -38.58 -12.45 -1.36
N ILE A 659 -39.01 -12.88 -0.18
CA ILE A 659 -38.20 -13.64 0.79
C ILE A 659 -37.70 -14.94 0.13
N ALA A 660 -38.57 -15.69 -0.54
CA ALA A 660 -38.17 -16.92 -1.23
C ALA A 660 -37.11 -16.71 -2.33
N ARG A 661 -37.10 -15.53 -3.00
CA ARG A 661 -36.02 -15.17 -3.94
C ARG A 661 -34.72 -14.84 -3.21
N GLN A 662 -34.80 -14.05 -2.14
CA GLN A 662 -33.65 -13.69 -1.30
C GLN A 662 -32.99 -14.92 -0.67
N GLU A 663 -33.75 -15.92 -0.23
CA GLU A 663 -33.21 -17.19 0.30
C GLU A 663 -32.39 -17.96 -0.74
N VAL A 664 -32.82 -17.97 -2.01
CA VAL A 664 -32.07 -18.58 -3.12
C VAL A 664 -30.79 -17.79 -3.44
N ASP A 665 -30.85 -16.46 -3.43
CA ASP A 665 -29.67 -15.61 -3.65
C ASP A 665 -28.66 -15.73 -2.50
N ILE A 666 -29.11 -15.82 -1.24
CA ILE A 666 -28.26 -16.09 -0.07
C ILE A 666 -27.55 -17.43 -0.23
N ALA A 667 -28.28 -18.52 -0.54
CA ALA A 667 -27.68 -19.84 -0.71
C ALA A 667 -26.65 -19.88 -1.87
N ARG A 668 -26.85 -19.09 -2.92
CA ARG A 668 -25.88 -18.91 -4.00
C ARG A 668 -24.64 -18.15 -3.53
N LEU A 669 -24.82 -17.02 -2.83
CA LEU A 669 -23.73 -16.22 -2.29
C LEU A 669 -22.89 -17.00 -1.28
N GLU A 670 -23.50 -17.81 -0.41
CA GLU A 670 -22.79 -18.72 0.50
C GLU A 670 -21.90 -19.72 -0.25
N ALA A 671 -22.39 -20.29 -1.35
CA ALA A 671 -21.62 -21.21 -2.18
C ALA A 671 -20.48 -20.53 -2.95
N ASP A 672 -20.66 -19.27 -3.38
CA ASP A 672 -19.61 -18.51 -4.06
C ASP A 672 -18.56 -17.98 -3.05
N ILE A 673 -18.96 -17.60 -1.83
CA ILE A 673 -18.04 -17.29 -0.70
C ILE A 673 -17.16 -18.50 -0.37
N GLU A 674 -17.71 -19.71 -0.33
CA GLU A 674 -16.93 -20.92 -0.03
C GLU A 674 -15.91 -21.24 -1.15
N LYS A 675 -16.26 -21.03 -2.42
CA LYS A 675 -15.29 -21.13 -3.54
C LYS A 675 -14.19 -20.07 -3.41
N LEU A 676 -14.55 -18.83 -3.06
CA LEU A 676 -13.59 -17.74 -2.89
C LEU A 676 -12.61 -18.05 -1.75
N ARG A 677 -13.06 -18.56 -0.60
CA ARG A 677 -12.20 -19.03 0.50
C ARG A 677 -11.25 -20.15 0.09
N GLN A 678 -11.71 -21.08 -0.75
CA GLN A 678 -10.87 -22.16 -1.28
C GLN A 678 -9.80 -21.62 -2.26
N SER A 679 -10.17 -20.63 -3.08
CA SER A 679 -9.25 -19.92 -3.99
C SER A 679 -8.22 -19.08 -3.22
N GLU A 680 -8.66 -18.28 -2.25
CA GLU A 680 -7.84 -17.48 -1.33
C GLU A 680 -6.81 -18.38 -0.63
N LYS A 681 -7.24 -19.51 -0.06
CA LYS A 681 -6.33 -20.47 0.59
C LYS A 681 -5.29 -21.05 -0.38
N ALA A 682 -5.65 -21.32 -1.63
CA ALA A 682 -4.72 -21.79 -2.65
C ALA A 682 -3.73 -20.70 -3.09
N LEU A 683 -4.20 -19.45 -3.21
CA LEU A 683 -3.37 -18.29 -3.53
C LEU A 683 -2.40 -17.97 -2.38
N GLN A 684 -2.84 -18.03 -1.12
CA GLN A 684 -1.99 -17.84 0.05
C GLN A 684 -0.86 -18.87 0.09
N ILE A 685 -1.15 -20.16 -0.13
CA ILE A 685 -0.11 -21.21 -0.21
C ILE A 685 0.93 -20.88 -1.29
N LYS A 686 0.49 -20.41 -2.47
CA LYS A 686 1.39 -20.02 -3.56
C LYS A 686 2.20 -18.76 -3.24
N ALA A 687 1.58 -17.74 -2.63
CA ALA A 687 2.24 -16.51 -2.20
C ALA A 687 3.31 -16.79 -1.14
N ASN A 688 3.01 -17.66 -0.16
CA ASN A 688 3.96 -18.09 0.86
C ASN A 688 5.18 -18.79 0.25
N GLN A 689 4.95 -19.74 -0.67
CA GLN A 689 6.03 -20.45 -1.37
C GLN A 689 6.92 -19.49 -2.17
N MET A 690 6.33 -18.63 -2.99
CA MET A 690 7.06 -17.70 -3.86
C MET A 690 7.77 -16.61 -3.07
N SER A 691 7.17 -16.18 -1.97
CA SER A 691 7.83 -15.34 -0.98
C SER A 691 9.03 -16.08 -0.40
N ALA A 692 8.92 -17.34 0.05
CA ALA A 692 10.04 -18.11 0.59
C ALA A 692 11.22 -18.25 -0.41
N GLU A 693 10.94 -18.41 -1.70
CA GLU A 693 11.95 -18.37 -2.77
C GLU A 693 12.65 -16.98 -2.82
N ASN A 694 11.89 -15.89 -2.70
CA ASN A 694 12.43 -14.53 -2.56
C ASN A 694 13.20 -14.26 -1.25
N ALA A 695 13.07 -15.08 -0.18
CA ALA A 695 14.02 -15.07 0.95
C ALA A 695 15.40 -15.49 0.46
N VAL A 696 15.44 -16.64 -0.23
CA VAL A 696 16.67 -17.29 -0.65
C VAL A 696 17.41 -16.40 -1.64
N PHE A 697 16.70 -15.76 -2.58
CA PHE A 697 17.30 -14.78 -3.48
C PHE A 697 17.84 -13.54 -2.74
N ARG A 698 17.06 -12.90 -1.84
CA ARG A 698 17.55 -11.73 -1.08
C ARG A 698 18.75 -12.06 -0.20
N ASN A 699 18.72 -13.18 0.51
CA ASN A 699 19.86 -13.65 1.31
C ASN A 699 21.11 -13.90 0.45
N ARG A 700 20.94 -14.37 -0.79
CA ARG A 700 22.03 -14.62 -1.74
C ARG A 700 22.59 -13.31 -2.33
N VAL A 701 21.73 -12.32 -2.58
CA VAL A 701 22.13 -10.95 -2.95
C VAL A 701 22.87 -10.26 -1.80
N GLU A 702 22.37 -10.33 -0.57
CA GLU A 702 23.08 -9.80 0.61
C GLU A 702 24.44 -10.49 0.82
N ALA A 703 24.53 -11.80 0.60
CA ALA A 703 25.79 -12.52 0.68
C ALA A 703 26.79 -12.05 -0.40
N LEU A 704 26.34 -11.85 -1.64
CA LEU A 704 27.15 -11.30 -2.72
C LEU A 704 27.62 -9.86 -2.41
N GLN A 705 26.75 -9.01 -1.87
CA GLN A 705 27.10 -7.64 -1.46
C GLN A 705 28.13 -7.62 -0.31
N ARG A 706 28.06 -8.57 0.64
CA ARG A 706 29.09 -8.72 1.69
C ARG A 706 30.44 -9.14 1.10
N VAL A 707 30.44 -10.08 0.16
CA VAL A 707 31.66 -10.50 -0.54
C VAL A 707 32.25 -9.34 -1.36
N ASP A 708 31.43 -8.56 -2.06
CA ASP A 708 31.89 -7.38 -2.81
C ASP A 708 32.48 -6.28 -1.91
N ALA A 709 31.90 -6.07 -0.73
CA ALA A 709 32.45 -5.16 0.28
C ALA A 709 33.79 -5.66 0.87
N GLU A 710 33.94 -6.98 1.08
CA GLU A 710 35.21 -7.60 1.49
C GLU A 710 36.26 -7.51 0.38
N VAL A 711 35.90 -7.79 -0.87
CA VAL A 711 36.77 -7.63 -2.06
C VAL A 711 37.22 -6.17 -2.22
N THR A 712 36.30 -5.22 -2.04
CA THR A 712 36.63 -3.78 -2.07
C THR A 712 37.58 -3.38 -0.95
N THR A 713 37.39 -3.92 0.25
CA THR A 713 38.29 -3.70 1.39
C THR A 713 39.68 -4.31 1.14
N LEU A 714 39.73 -5.53 0.59
CA LEU A 714 40.97 -6.20 0.20
C LEU A 714 41.70 -5.44 -0.93
N ARG A 715 40.98 -4.91 -1.92
CA ARG A 715 41.54 -4.02 -2.95
C ARG A 715 42.20 -2.79 -2.33
N GLN A 716 41.58 -2.14 -1.35
CA GLN A 716 42.18 -0.99 -0.64
C GLN A 716 43.43 -1.39 0.19
N VAL A 717 43.45 -2.60 0.78
CA VAL A 717 44.63 -3.12 1.47
C VAL A 717 45.77 -3.41 0.48
N VAL A 718 45.47 -4.08 -0.64
CA VAL A 718 46.43 -4.35 -1.72
C VAL A 718 46.96 -3.03 -2.31
N GLU A 719 46.13 -2.01 -2.49
CA GLU A 719 46.54 -0.69 -2.96
C GLU A 719 47.48 0.01 -1.97
N ARG A 720 47.22 -0.09 -0.65
CA ARG A 720 48.16 0.39 0.39
C ARG A 720 49.47 -0.38 0.40
N VAL A 721 49.44 -1.71 0.27
CA VAL A 721 50.64 -2.55 0.20
C VAL A 721 51.44 -2.22 -1.06
N ASN A 722 50.79 -2.06 -2.22
CA ASN A 722 51.41 -1.64 -3.47
C ASN A 722 51.98 -0.22 -3.39
N LYS A 723 51.38 0.69 -2.61
CA LYS A 723 51.93 2.02 -2.35
C LYS A 723 53.21 1.95 -1.52
N VAL A 724 53.23 1.18 -0.43
CA VAL A 724 54.43 0.96 0.40
C VAL A 724 55.53 0.25 -0.40
N ALA A 725 55.18 -0.79 -1.16
CA ALA A 725 56.12 -1.49 -2.06
C ALA A 725 56.62 -0.57 -3.18
N GLY A 726 55.77 0.33 -3.71
CA GLY A 726 56.13 1.32 -4.72
C GLY A 726 57.03 2.44 -4.18
N GLU A 727 56.92 2.81 -2.90
CA GLU A 727 57.83 3.74 -2.23
C GLU A 727 59.22 3.11 -2.01
N GLU A 728 59.30 1.82 -1.67
CA GLU A 728 60.55 1.05 -1.62
C GLU A 728 61.17 0.83 -3.01
N LEU A 729 60.40 0.34 -3.99
CA LEU A 729 60.87 0.23 -5.39
C LEU A 729 61.31 1.59 -5.95
N GLY A 730 60.59 2.67 -5.59
CA GLY A 730 60.90 4.03 -6.01
C GLY A 730 62.27 4.52 -5.53
N ARG A 731 62.75 4.07 -4.36
CA ARG A 731 64.13 4.33 -3.90
C ARG A 731 65.16 3.58 -4.74
N ILE A 732 64.90 2.30 -5.01
CA ILE A 732 65.80 1.42 -5.78
C ILE A 732 65.92 1.91 -7.23
N VAL A 733 64.78 2.27 -7.86
CA VAL A 733 64.74 2.76 -9.25
C VAL A 733 65.38 4.15 -9.40
N LYS A 734 65.23 5.06 -8.41
CA LYS A 734 65.91 6.36 -8.42
C LYS A 734 67.44 6.27 -8.36
N ALA A 735 67.99 5.18 -7.84
CA ALA A 735 69.42 4.97 -7.75
C ALA A 735 70.06 4.43 -9.05
N LEU A 736 69.26 3.97 -10.03
CA LEU A 736 69.74 3.08 -11.10
C LEU A 736 69.56 3.57 -12.55
N LEU A 737 68.93 4.72 -12.81
CA LEU A 737 68.77 5.22 -14.19
C LEU A 737 69.05 6.73 -14.38
N PRO A 738 69.94 7.11 -15.31
CA PRO A 738 70.15 8.51 -15.73
C PRO A 738 69.04 8.99 -16.69
N ALA A 739 68.96 10.31 -16.88
CA ALA A 739 67.79 10.97 -17.44
C ALA A 739 67.61 10.83 -18.96
N THR A 740 66.46 10.28 -19.39
CA THR A 740 65.77 10.65 -20.64
C THR A 740 64.26 10.71 -20.43
N LYS A 741 63.59 11.63 -21.15
CA LYS A 741 62.16 11.90 -21.03
C LYS A 741 61.34 11.01 -21.97
N GLY A 742 60.15 10.61 -21.52
CA GLY A 742 58.95 10.72 -22.37
C GLY A 742 58.30 9.44 -22.91
N THR A 743 57.09 9.19 -22.38
CA THR A 743 55.89 8.69 -23.10
C THR A 743 55.85 7.25 -23.62
N LEU A 744 54.88 6.48 -23.10
CA LEU A 744 54.07 5.51 -23.87
C LEU A 744 52.79 5.17 -23.08
N LEU A 745 51.62 5.56 -23.61
CA LEU A 745 50.32 5.11 -23.07
C LEU A 745 50.09 3.64 -23.47
N LYS A 746 49.46 2.86 -22.59
CA LYS A 746 48.93 1.53 -22.91
C LYS A 746 47.41 1.63 -23.15
N GLN A 747 46.96 1.37 -24.37
CA GLN A 747 45.55 1.02 -24.64
C GLN A 747 45.37 -0.50 -24.43
N LYS A 748 44.16 -0.92 -24.03
CA LYS A 748 43.78 -2.35 -23.98
C LYS A 748 43.35 -2.82 -25.38
N LEU A 749 43.72 -4.06 -25.74
CA LEU A 749 43.32 -4.70 -27.01
C LEU A 749 41.82 -5.07 -27.02
N PRO A 750 41.16 -5.15 -28.18
CA PRO A 750 39.78 -5.64 -28.29
C PRO A 750 39.62 -7.09 -27.81
N VAL A 751 38.42 -7.43 -27.30
CA VAL A 751 38.12 -8.74 -26.68
C VAL A 751 38.40 -9.93 -27.62
N GLY A 752 38.04 -9.83 -28.91
CA GLY A 752 38.29 -10.90 -29.89
C GLY A 752 39.77 -11.18 -30.13
N GLU A 753 40.63 -10.15 -30.10
CA GLU A 753 42.08 -10.34 -30.21
C GLU A 753 42.68 -10.95 -28.93
N GLN A 754 42.16 -10.57 -27.76
CA GLN A 754 42.54 -11.19 -26.49
C GLN A 754 42.17 -12.68 -26.47
N ALA A 755 40.93 -13.02 -26.84
CA ALA A 755 40.43 -14.40 -26.88
C ALA A 755 41.28 -15.26 -27.82
N LYS A 756 41.56 -14.78 -29.03
CA LYS A 756 42.43 -15.48 -29.98
C LYS A 756 43.85 -15.68 -29.41
N LEU A 757 44.43 -14.66 -28.79
CA LEU A 757 45.78 -14.76 -28.20
C LEU A 757 45.85 -15.78 -27.05
N LEU A 758 44.76 -16.02 -26.31
CA LEU A 758 44.70 -17.03 -25.26
C LEU A 758 44.61 -18.46 -25.80
N VAL A 759 43.92 -18.66 -26.93
CA VAL A 759 43.90 -19.96 -27.63
C VAL A 759 45.24 -20.23 -28.31
N ASP A 760 45.77 -19.25 -29.07
CA ASP A 760 47.07 -19.36 -29.77
C ASP A 760 48.25 -19.65 -28.82
N ARG A 761 48.12 -19.28 -27.53
CA ARG A 761 49.12 -19.55 -26.48
C ARG A 761 48.81 -20.78 -25.62
N GLY A 762 47.74 -21.52 -25.91
CA GLY A 762 47.32 -22.70 -25.15
C GLY A 762 46.92 -22.41 -23.69
N VAL A 763 46.52 -21.17 -23.40
CA VAL A 763 46.04 -20.77 -22.05
C VAL A 763 44.61 -21.24 -21.85
N VAL A 764 43.76 -21.04 -22.85
CA VAL A 764 42.40 -21.60 -22.92
C VAL A 764 42.41 -22.79 -23.86
N ASP A 765 41.92 -23.95 -23.39
CA ASP A 765 41.64 -25.13 -24.18
C ASP A 765 40.12 -25.15 -24.47
N PRO A 766 39.66 -24.81 -25.69
CA PRO A 766 38.24 -24.60 -25.95
C PRO A 766 37.37 -25.85 -25.76
N GLU A 767 37.86 -27.02 -26.17
CA GLU A 767 37.12 -28.29 -26.07
C GLU A 767 37.02 -28.73 -24.61
N TRP A 768 38.11 -28.63 -23.85
CA TRP A 768 38.11 -28.93 -22.43
C TRP A 768 37.23 -27.96 -21.64
N TYR A 769 37.31 -26.66 -21.96
CA TYR A 769 36.58 -25.61 -21.25
C TYR A 769 35.07 -25.73 -21.40
N LEU A 770 34.55 -25.93 -22.62
CA LEU A 770 33.11 -26.09 -22.85
C LEU A 770 32.59 -27.40 -22.25
N LYS A 771 33.37 -28.49 -22.30
CA LYS A 771 33.01 -29.76 -21.66
C LYS A 771 32.94 -29.65 -20.12
N ARG A 772 33.69 -28.73 -19.53
CA ARG A 772 33.71 -28.48 -18.07
C ARG A 772 32.60 -27.51 -17.63
N ASN A 773 32.07 -26.70 -18.55
CA ASN A 773 31.11 -25.61 -18.32
C ASN A 773 29.91 -25.75 -19.28
N PRO A 774 28.97 -26.68 -19.03
CA PRO A 774 27.85 -26.95 -19.93
C PRO A 774 26.94 -25.74 -20.15
N ASP A 775 26.81 -24.88 -19.13
CA ASP A 775 26.08 -23.61 -19.19
C ASP A 775 26.59 -22.66 -20.29
N VAL A 776 27.91 -22.65 -20.53
CA VAL A 776 28.54 -21.84 -21.59
C VAL A 776 28.35 -22.49 -22.96
N ALA A 777 28.34 -23.83 -23.01
CA ALA A 777 28.12 -24.59 -24.24
C ALA A 777 26.66 -24.51 -24.72
N ASP A 778 25.69 -24.63 -23.81
CA ASP A 778 24.26 -24.52 -24.08
C ASP A 778 23.87 -23.08 -24.48
N ALA A 779 24.59 -22.07 -23.97
CA ALA A 779 24.49 -20.68 -24.41
C ALA A 779 25.16 -20.41 -25.79
N GLY A 780 25.84 -21.40 -26.38
CA GLY A 780 26.47 -21.28 -27.70
C GLY A 780 27.68 -20.33 -27.77
N MET A 781 28.27 -19.95 -26.64
CA MET A 781 29.37 -18.98 -26.59
C MET A 781 30.74 -19.61 -26.87
N GLU A 782 31.61 -18.89 -27.58
CA GLU A 782 32.98 -19.35 -27.84
C GLU A 782 33.83 -19.30 -26.55
N ALA A 783 34.48 -20.43 -26.23
CA ALA A 783 35.14 -20.67 -24.95
C ALA A 783 36.08 -19.55 -24.49
N ALA A 784 36.97 -19.08 -25.38
CA ALA A 784 37.97 -18.07 -25.04
C ALA A 784 37.36 -16.66 -24.96
N VAL A 785 36.29 -16.37 -25.70
CA VAL A 785 35.55 -15.11 -25.61
C VAL A 785 34.82 -15.05 -24.27
N HIS A 786 34.11 -16.13 -23.89
CA HIS A 786 33.52 -16.25 -22.56
C HIS A 786 34.59 -16.14 -21.47
N TYR A 787 35.76 -16.77 -21.64
CA TYR A 787 36.82 -16.71 -20.64
C TYR A 787 37.36 -15.29 -20.40
N VAL A 788 37.55 -14.50 -21.46
CA VAL A 788 38.01 -13.09 -21.37
C VAL A 788 36.95 -12.19 -20.74
N LEU A 789 35.67 -12.40 -21.05
CA LEU A 789 34.58 -11.53 -20.58
C LEU A 789 34.11 -11.85 -19.15
N HIS A 790 34.10 -13.13 -18.78
CA HIS A 790 33.42 -13.61 -17.57
C HIS A 790 34.22 -14.72 -16.86
N GLY A 791 34.69 -15.73 -17.60
CA GLY A 791 35.23 -16.95 -17.02
C GLY A 791 36.46 -16.78 -16.11
N ALA A 792 37.33 -15.80 -16.39
CA ALA A 792 38.47 -15.50 -15.54
C ALA A 792 38.06 -14.86 -14.20
N ASP A 793 37.11 -13.91 -14.22
CA ASP A 793 36.62 -13.23 -13.01
C ASP A 793 35.69 -14.15 -12.19
N GLU A 794 35.01 -15.09 -12.84
CA GLU A 794 34.27 -16.20 -12.20
C GLU A 794 35.20 -17.30 -11.63
N GLY A 795 36.51 -17.19 -11.80
CA GLY A 795 37.50 -18.16 -11.30
C GLY A 795 37.43 -19.53 -11.97
N ARG A 796 36.80 -19.65 -13.15
CA ARG A 796 36.77 -20.89 -13.92
C ARG A 796 38.19 -21.22 -14.39
N GLN A 797 38.50 -22.51 -14.52
CA GLN A 797 39.80 -22.92 -15.02
C GLN A 797 39.78 -22.89 -16.56
N PRO A 798 40.76 -22.24 -17.23
CA PRO A 798 40.74 -22.08 -18.69
C PRO A 798 41.17 -23.34 -19.45
N GLY A 799 41.91 -24.25 -18.79
CA GLY A 799 42.40 -25.48 -19.38
C GLY A 799 43.10 -26.39 -18.35
N PRO A 800 43.36 -27.66 -18.72
CA PRO A 800 43.84 -28.68 -17.79
C PRO A 800 45.27 -28.44 -17.28
N ALA A 801 46.06 -27.61 -17.97
CA ALA A 801 47.39 -27.22 -17.52
C ALA A 801 47.33 -26.26 -16.33
N VAL A 802 46.37 -25.33 -16.32
CA VAL A 802 46.21 -24.32 -15.26
C VAL A 802 45.54 -24.93 -14.03
N GLU A 803 44.57 -25.83 -14.20
CA GLU A 803 43.96 -26.56 -13.07
C GLU A 803 44.98 -27.41 -12.30
N ARG A 804 46.01 -27.96 -12.97
CA ARG A 804 47.08 -28.71 -12.29
C ARG A 804 47.98 -27.81 -11.46
N ALA A 805 48.41 -26.67 -12.01
CA ALA A 805 49.23 -25.71 -11.28
C ALA A 805 48.51 -25.19 -10.02
N ALA A 806 47.21 -24.89 -10.12
CA ALA A 806 46.38 -24.42 -9.01
C ALA A 806 46.04 -25.50 -7.95
N LYS A 807 46.58 -26.72 -8.05
CA LYS A 807 46.45 -27.81 -7.05
C LYS A 807 47.77 -28.19 -6.38
N GLU A 808 48.88 -27.55 -6.78
CA GLU A 808 50.22 -27.78 -6.23
C GLU A 808 50.74 -26.61 -5.37
N GLU A 809 49.94 -25.54 -5.22
CA GLU A 809 50.08 -24.42 -4.26
C GLU A 809 48.97 -24.46 -3.18
#